data_AF-B6Q269-F1
#
_entry.id   AF-B6Q269-F1
#
_cell.length_a   1.000
_cell.length_b   1.000
_cell.length_c   1.000
_cell.angle_alpha   90.00
_cell.angle_beta   90.00
_cell.angle_gamma   90.00
#
_symmetry.space_group_name_H-M   'P 1'
#
loop_
_entity.id
_entity.type
_entity.pdbx_description
1 polymer ?
#
loop_
_entity_poly.entity_id
_entity_poly.type
_entity_poly.pdbx_seq_one_letter_code
_entity_poly.pdbx_strand_id
1 'polypeptide(L)'
;MVRSRATPTLVVTIVFFVLASIFVALRFVSRVGVVRKVVLHDYLILLAWVIDFGFVFAICYGTTKGLGLHQQDVPPSSNAALNTSEYVANVLYNPVLMVLKTSILTFYIVLSKTNKIFRWAIFATILVVNAAGIALTMVNIFQCEPVSAAIWLPANGNANCFSIVTIYLSSAPVNLITDVAIFFLPLPILTQLRLPRKQKLILIITFSFGFFTAVVDVIRVAYLQSAATSNAVQKTNGLGDDGNSKLHQDFSWYGAFTFMWSAVEINVGIICACVPSLKPLAARLLPRMIRGSTESSSTQFGSAVRSKFPRAEAAPLAIPEIQNPPASFIAPGAYTDQGPTAAAEAAPPPPPHRLSQELIEMSDFLVNSGPGLSDDTESSATTDPSPPLNMTTFFDFVNLKKPKSMLAMSNKESIPPLALTTILFFLWGIGYGFLDTLNTQFGWITGVSTWGSLGLHAAYYGGYLVSPLTIGRFMLKIWGFKSTFIAGLFIYACGALIFWPSAVLRSFPPFAISNFIVGCGFGVLETAANPFISLCGPQENAEIRLNLSQAIQATGSVLSAVLAEKVLFRSVTSAANLVRFQWTYLAIGLFDLLLAAAFYYLPIPEATDDDLQELADRRKDDVTARIFGLPVVWATFTLAAFSQFWYVASQEVLIFSFTDYVQQQLPNGSADLMPLDFLLLGRGLFALGRFVAAIANLFFKPRWILLVSYIGLIVFAVLAKELHGMSGVVIGLMLFLFESGVFSITFAISLRGMGRHTKTAAAIMATTIGGGTFYPFFGEIARIHHHGSVPSSYVVLVVGYSASAIFPLYLMLVPQAKKQVDPVLNDYLHRRRLTLRGRPSRRKNGDARNETGNGNGHSTPPNNKRDHYSLGGVLSRPRSLMDEPSFTVGFETAPSASGVSVHDLAYEHDRT
;
A
#
# COMPACT_ATOMS: atom_id res chain seq x y z
N MET A 1 -54.71 -1.01 -4.33
CA MET A 1 -53.83 0.00 -3.70
C MET A 1 -52.52 0.00 -4.45
N VAL A 2 -52.20 1.06 -5.21
CA VAL A 2 -50.96 1.12 -6.00
C VAL A 2 -49.76 1.18 -5.05
N ARG A 3 -48.71 0.41 -5.33
CA ARG A 3 -47.43 0.52 -4.59
C ARG A 3 -46.76 1.82 -5.04
N SER A 4 -46.60 2.78 -4.11
CA SER A 4 -45.91 4.05 -4.36
C SER A 4 -44.66 4.20 -3.49
N ARG A 5 -43.60 4.77 -4.07
CA ARG A 5 -42.35 5.19 -3.42
C ARG A 5 -42.25 6.70 -3.21
N ALA A 6 -43.23 7.48 -3.68
CA ALA A 6 -43.22 8.94 -3.54
C ALA A 6 -43.16 9.37 -2.07
N THR A 7 -44.04 8.82 -1.21
CA THR A 7 -44.13 9.17 0.22
C THR A 7 -42.83 8.91 0.99
N PRO A 8 -42.21 7.70 0.98
CA PRO A 8 -40.95 7.49 1.70
C PRO A 8 -39.80 8.35 1.12
N THR A 9 -39.75 8.55 -0.20
CA THR A 9 -38.75 9.44 -0.84
C THR A 9 -38.86 10.87 -0.30
N LEU A 10 -40.07 11.44 -0.28
CA LEU A 10 -40.35 12.77 0.24
C LEU A 10 -39.99 12.89 1.73
N VAL A 11 -40.47 11.96 2.56
CA VAL A 11 -40.27 12.01 4.03
C VAL A 11 -38.79 11.91 4.40
N VAL A 12 -38.05 10.96 3.83
CA VAL A 12 -36.62 10.79 4.12
C VAL A 12 -35.82 12.02 3.68
N THR A 13 -36.08 12.53 2.46
CA THR A 13 -35.39 13.71 1.91
C THR A 13 -35.56 14.94 2.82
N ILE A 14 -36.80 15.24 3.24
CA ILE A 14 -37.09 16.40 4.10
C ILE A 14 -36.46 16.24 5.49
N VAL A 15 -36.56 15.06 6.10
CA VAL A 15 -36.01 14.82 7.45
C VAL A 15 -34.48 15.01 7.47
N PHE A 16 -33.76 14.46 6.49
CA PHE A 16 -32.30 14.64 6.42
C PHE A 16 -31.90 16.09 6.11
N PHE A 17 -32.65 16.79 5.24
CA PHE A 17 -32.40 18.21 4.95
C PHE A 17 -32.60 19.12 6.17
N VAL A 18 -33.66 18.90 6.96
CA VAL A 18 -33.91 19.65 8.21
C VAL A 18 -32.79 19.38 9.22
N LEU A 19 -32.34 18.12 9.36
CA LEU A 19 -31.22 17.77 10.25
C LEU A 19 -29.91 18.46 9.82
N ALA A 20 -29.55 18.41 8.53
CA ALA A 20 -28.34 19.08 8.04
C ALA A 20 -28.41 20.61 8.21
N SER A 21 -29.58 21.22 7.96
CA SER A 21 -29.82 22.64 8.17
C SER A 21 -29.58 23.06 9.63
N ILE A 22 -30.00 22.23 10.60
CA ILE A 22 -29.73 22.46 12.04
C ILE A 22 -28.21 22.39 12.31
N PHE A 23 -27.48 21.42 11.75
CA PHE A 23 -26.03 21.32 11.92
C PHE A 23 -25.25 22.49 11.29
N VAL A 24 -25.70 22.99 10.13
CA VAL A 24 -25.14 24.19 9.49
C VAL A 24 -25.41 25.44 10.35
N ALA A 25 -26.63 25.61 10.87
CA ALA A 25 -26.96 26.72 11.76
C ALA A 25 -26.11 26.69 13.06
N LEU A 26 -26.00 25.53 13.71
CA LEU A 26 -25.15 25.35 14.91
C LEU A 26 -23.67 25.64 14.63
N ARG A 27 -23.18 25.29 13.43
CA ARG A 27 -21.82 25.65 12.97
C ARG A 27 -21.64 27.15 12.86
N PHE A 28 -22.57 27.88 12.24
CA PHE A 28 -22.48 29.34 12.13
C PHE A 28 -22.58 30.02 13.49
N VAL A 29 -23.45 29.55 14.40
CA VAL A 29 -23.49 30.03 15.79
C VAL A 29 -22.16 29.79 16.52
N SER A 30 -21.53 28.63 16.33
CA SER A 30 -20.18 28.33 16.85
C SER A 30 -19.12 29.30 16.28
N ARG A 31 -19.08 29.47 14.94
CA ARG A 31 -18.07 30.27 14.25
C ARG A 31 -18.19 31.78 14.48
N VAL A 32 -19.40 32.32 14.40
CA VAL A 32 -19.67 33.76 14.53
C VAL A 32 -19.80 34.15 16.00
N GLY A 33 -20.62 33.42 16.78
CA GLY A 33 -20.95 33.78 18.16
C GLY A 33 -19.89 33.41 19.20
N VAL A 34 -19.22 32.25 19.05
CA VAL A 34 -18.23 31.77 20.04
C VAL A 34 -16.79 32.06 19.59
N VAL A 35 -16.44 31.71 18.35
CA VAL A 35 -15.05 31.81 17.84
C VAL A 35 -14.75 33.17 17.19
N ARG A 36 -15.78 33.94 16.80
CA ARG A 36 -15.70 35.24 16.12
C ARG A 36 -14.78 35.26 14.88
N LYS A 37 -14.60 34.12 14.21
CA LYS A 37 -13.75 33.98 13.01
C LYS A 37 -14.34 32.95 12.05
N VAL A 38 -14.76 33.44 10.88
CA VAL A 38 -15.22 32.64 9.74
C VAL A 38 -14.03 32.38 8.81
N VAL A 39 -13.90 31.18 8.26
CA VAL A 39 -12.77 30.77 7.41
C VAL A 39 -13.32 30.03 6.18
N LEU A 40 -12.65 30.09 5.02
CA LEU A 40 -13.09 29.58 3.70
C LEU A 40 -14.01 28.33 3.71
N HIS A 41 -13.67 27.28 4.46
CA HIS A 41 -14.50 26.07 4.60
C HIS A 41 -15.95 26.31 5.09
N ASP A 42 -16.20 27.38 5.85
CA ASP A 42 -17.51 27.77 6.36
C ASP A 42 -18.36 28.42 5.24
N TYR A 43 -17.74 29.16 4.32
CA TYR A 43 -18.41 29.66 3.11
C TYR A 43 -18.69 28.52 2.12
N LEU A 44 -17.76 27.58 1.96
CA LEU A 44 -17.96 26.41 1.08
C LEU A 44 -19.10 25.51 1.58
N ILE A 45 -19.25 25.27 2.88
CA ILE A 45 -20.37 24.44 3.38
C ILE A 45 -21.72 25.16 3.27
N LEU A 46 -21.75 26.49 3.36
CA LEU A 46 -22.95 27.27 3.07
C LEU A 46 -23.34 27.20 1.59
N LEU A 47 -22.36 27.32 0.68
CA LEU A 47 -22.59 27.15 -0.75
C LEU A 47 -23.12 25.74 -1.09
N ALA A 48 -22.54 24.69 -0.49
CA ALA A 48 -23.04 23.32 -0.65
C ALA A 48 -24.50 23.18 -0.19
N TRP A 49 -24.87 23.76 0.96
CA TRP A 49 -26.24 23.74 1.48
C TRP A 49 -27.23 24.55 0.61
N VAL A 50 -26.83 25.67 0.02
CA VAL A 50 -27.66 26.45 -0.92
C VAL A 50 -27.95 25.66 -2.20
N ILE A 51 -26.98 24.90 -2.72
CA ILE A 51 -27.18 24.06 -3.90
C ILE A 51 -28.01 22.81 -3.53
N ASP A 52 -27.79 22.22 -2.35
CA ASP A 52 -28.59 21.10 -1.84
C ASP A 52 -30.06 21.46 -1.64
N PHE A 53 -30.38 22.68 -1.17
CA PHE A 53 -31.75 23.17 -1.12
C PHE A 53 -32.45 23.11 -2.50
N GLY A 54 -31.74 23.46 -3.58
CA GLY A 54 -32.25 23.34 -4.95
C GLY A 54 -32.44 21.88 -5.40
N PHE A 55 -31.53 20.99 -5.01
CA PHE A 55 -31.60 19.56 -5.27
C PHE A 55 -32.79 18.89 -4.54
N VAL A 56 -32.92 19.15 -3.24
CA VAL A 56 -34.06 18.73 -2.40
C VAL A 56 -35.38 19.27 -2.93
N PHE A 57 -35.44 20.55 -3.32
CA PHE A 57 -36.63 21.15 -3.92
C PHE A 57 -37.04 20.44 -5.21
N ALA A 58 -36.09 20.11 -6.09
CA ALA A 58 -36.36 19.37 -7.32
C ALA A 58 -36.95 17.97 -7.03
N ILE A 59 -36.41 17.22 -6.07
CA ILE A 59 -36.94 15.91 -5.65
C ILE A 59 -38.37 16.06 -5.09
N CYS A 60 -38.58 16.99 -4.15
CA CYS A 60 -39.90 17.22 -3.57
C CYS A 60 -40.93 17.62 -4.64
N TYR A 61 -40.58 18.53 -5.55
CA TYR A 61 -41.44 18.88 -6.68
C TYR A 61 -41.75 17.66 -7.56
N GLY A 62 -40.75 16.87 -7.93
CA GLY A 62 -40.92 15.63 -8.70
C GLY A 62 -41.89 14.64 -8.06
N THR A 63 -41.84 14.47 -6.73
CA THR A 63 -42.80 13.58 -6.03
C THR A 63 -44.25 14.07 -6.12
N THR A 64 -44.50 15.37 -6.36
CA THR A 64 -45.86 15.89 -6.66
C THR A 64 -46.29 15.67 -8.12
N LYS A 65 -45.37 15.29 -9.01
CA LYS A 65 -45.59 15.10 -10.45
C LYS A 65 -45.55 13.64 -10.91
N GLY A 66 -45.19 12.71 -10.03
CA GLY A 66 -45.21 11.27 -10.29
C GLY A 66 -43.91 10.53 -9.95
N LEU A 67 -42.89 11.20 -9.42
CA LEU A 67 -41.62 10.56 -9.00
C LEU A 67 -41.89 9.49 -7.94
N GLY A 68 -41.57 8.24 -8.24
CA GLY A 68 -41.81 7.10 -7.36
C GLY A 68 -43.16 6.40 -7.59
N LEU A 69 -43.80 6.63 -8.72
CA LEU A 69 -44.83 5.74 -9.30
C LEU A 69 -44.21 4.88 -10.41
N HIS A 70 -44.90 3.81 -10.83
CA HIS A 70 -44.55 3.11 -12.07
C HIS A 70 -44.88 4.00 -13.27
N GLN A 71 -44.16 3.85 -14.39
CA GLN A 71 -44.30 4.78 -15.53
C GLN A 71 -45.71 4.75 -16.16
N GLN A 72 -46.46 3.67 -15.95
CA GLN A 72 -47.84 3.48 -16.38
C GLN A 72 -48.85 4.25 -15.51
N ASP A 73 -48.51 4.57 -14.26
CA ASP A 73 -49.36 5.29 -13.29
C ASP A 73 -49.17 6.82 -13.34
N VAL A 74 -48.21 7.33 -14.14
CA VAL A 74 -47.89 8.77 -14.20
C VAL A 74 -48.86 9.49 -15.17
N PRO A 75 -49.56 10.56 -14.73
CA PRO A 75 -50.43 11.34 -15.61
C PRO A 75 -49.67 11.94 -16.80
N PRO A 76 -50.11 11.75 -18.06
CA PRO A 76 -49.38 12.22 -19.24
C PRO A 76 -49.06 13.73 -19.25
N SER A 77 -49.94 14.54 -18.67
CA SER A 77 -49.76 15.99 -18.51
C SER A 77 -48.66 16.40 -17.52
N SER A 78 -48.21 15.49 -16.64
CA SER A 78 -47.14 15.74 -15.68
C SER A 78 -45.75 15.34 -16.18
N ASN A 79 -45.65 14.55 -17.26
CA ASN A 79 -44.37 13.99 -17.73
C ASN A 79 -43.29 15.05 -17.98
N ALA A 80 -43.61 16.16 -18.66
CA ALA A 80 -42.62 17.22 -18.90
C ALA A 80 -42.12 17.89 -17.60
N ALA A 81 -43.01 18.05 -16.61
CA ALA A 81 -42.66 18.60 -15.30
C ALA A 81 -41.83 17.62 -14.46
N LEU A 82 -42.14 16.32 -14.56
CA LEU A 82 -41.36 15.23 -13.94
C LEU A 82 -39.95 15.16 -14.54
N ASN A 83 -39.83 15.03 -15.86
CA ASN A 83 -38.54 14.99 -16.57
C ASN A 83 -37.67 16.22 -16.26
N THR A 84 -38.28 17.42 -16.20
CA THR A 84 -37.57 18.66 -15.82
C THR A 84 -37.01 18.56 -14.40
N SER A 85 -37.81 18.04 -13.44
CA SER A 85 -37.37 17.89 -12.05
C SER A 85 -36.26 16.84 -11.87
N GLU A 86 -36.34 15.72 -12.60
CA GLU A 86 -35.30 14.69 -12.60
C GLU A 86 -34.00 15.21 -13.23
N TYR A 87 -34.08 15.92 -14.36
CA TYR A 87 -32.92 16.56 -14.99
C TYR A 87 -32.22 17.57 -14.07
N VAL A 88 -32.98 18.45 -13.41
CA VAL A 88 -32.43 19.41 -12.43
C VAL A 88 -31.78 18.68 -11.25
N ALA A 89 -32.39 17.60 -10.75
CA ALA A 89 -31.78 16.80 -9.68
C ALA A 89 -30.44 16.16 -10.12
N ASN A 90 -30.37 15.56 -11.31
CA ASN A 90 -29.12 14.99 -11.86
C ASN A 90 -28.00 16.03 -11.97
N VAL A 91 -28.32 17.21 -12.50
CA VAL A 91 -27.36 18.30 -12.75
C VAL A 91 -26.86 18.93 -11.45
N LEU A 92 -27.72 19.10 -10.43
CA LEU A 92 -27.33 19.69 -9.14
C LEU A 92 -26.55 18.72 -8.23
N TYR A 93 -26.78 17.41 -8.35
CA TYR A 93 -26.16 16.39 -7.51
C TYR A 93 -24.61 16.45 -7.48
N ASN A 94 -23.95 16.46 -8.65
CA ASN A 94 -22.48 16.45 -8.72
C ASN A 94 -21.83 17.77 -8.19
N PRO A 95 -22.34 18.97 -8.51
CA PRO A 95 -21.89 20.23 -7.90
C PRO A 95 -21.96 20.27 -6.37
N VAL A 96 -23.03 19.75 -5.73
CA VAL A 96 -23.13 19.75 -4.27
C VAL A 96 -21.98 18.96 -3.65
N LEU A 97 -21.74 17.74 -4.14
CA LEU A 97 -20.65 16.88 -3.65
C LEU A 97 -19.28 17.50 -3.90
N MET A 98 -19.05 18.11 -5.06
CA MET A 98 -17.79 18.78 -5.37
C MET A 98 -17.46 19.88 -4.35
N VAL A 99 -18.43 20.75 -4.03
CA VAL A 99 -18.26 21.83 -3.05
C VAL A 99 -18.13 21.29 -1.62
N LEU A 100 -18.95 20.30 -1.26
CA LEU A 100 -18.91 19.63 0.05
C LEU A 100 -17.55 18.96 0.32
N LYS A 101 -17.07 18.12 -0.60
CA LYS A 101 -15.77 17.44 -0.53
C LYS A 101 -14.64 18.46 -0.44
N THR A 102 -14.73 19.56 -1.18
CA THR A 102 -13.76 20.67 -1.12
C THR A 102 -13.77 21.41 0.22
N SER A 103 -14.93 21.56 0.88
CA SER A 103 -15.01 22.10 2.26
C SER A 103 -14.26 21.21 3.27
N ILE A 104 -14.48 19.89 3.21
CA ILE A 104 -13.82 18.91 4.10
C ILE A 104 -12.30 18.91 3.89
N LEU A 105 -11.84 18.90 2.64
CA LEU A 105 -10.40 18.97 2.33
C LEU A 105 -9.78 20.30 2.76
N THR A 106 -10.49 21.42 2.58
CA THR A 106 -10.06 22.74 3.08
C THR A 106 -9.91 22.75 4.61
N PHE A 107 -10.81 22.08 5.35
CA PHE A 107 -10.68 21.88 6.79
C PHE A 107 -9.40 21.10 7.16
N TYR A 108 -9.07 20.04 6.42
CA TYR A 108 -7.84 19.27 6.66
C TYR A 108 -6.56 20.06 6.38
N ILE A 109 -6.56 21.04 5.45
CA ILE A 109 -5.42 21.96 5.26
C ILE A 109 -5.21 22.81 6.52
N VAL A 110 -6.28 23.34 7.13
CA VAL A 110 -6.21 24.16 8.35
C VAL A 110 -5.70 23.34 9.54
N LEU A 111 -6.10 22.06 9.64
CA LEU A 111 -5.68 21.14 10.70
C LEU A 111 -4.19 20.73 10.60
N SER A 112 -3.59 20.76 9.41
CA SER A 112 -2.30 20.09 9.12
C SER A 112 -1.09 21.03 8.97
N LYS A 113 -1.13 22.22 9.59
CA LYS A 113 -0.06 23.27 9.52
C LYS A 113 1.38 22.71 9.57
N THR A 114 1.66 21.67 10.36
CA THR A 114 2.98 21.07 10.58
C THR A 114 3.55 20.26 9.40
N ASN A 115 2.71 19.54 8.64
CA ASN A 115 3.17 18.47 7.74
C ASN A 115 3.07 18.86 6.25
N LYS A 116 4.17 19.41 5.69
CA LYS A 116 4.26 19.83 4.27
C LYS A 116 3.81 18.76 3.27
N ILE A 117 4.26 17.51 3.48
CA ILE A 117 3.90 16.32 2.66
C ILE A 117 2.38 16.09 2.61
N PHE A 118 1.75 16.08 3.78
CA PHE A 118 0.30 15.84 3.92
C PHE A 118 -0.51 16.95 3.24
N ARG A 119 -0.04 18.19 3.32
CA ARG A 119 -0.67 19.34 2.65
C ARG A 119 -0.62 19.24 1.12
N TRP A 120 0.47 18.73 0.54
CA TRP A 120 0.54 18.41 -0.89
C TRP A 120 -0.44 17.30 -1.30
N ALA A 121 -0.59 16.26 -0.49
CA ALA A 121 -1.59 15.21 -0.73
C ALA A 121 -3.02 15.79 -0.76
N ILE A 122 -3.37 16.67 0.19
CA ILE A 122 -4.68 17.34 0.17
C ILE A 122 -4.87 18.19 -1.08
N PHE A 123 -3.88 18.99 -1.49
CA PHE A 123 -4.00 19.80 -2.70
C PHE A 123 -4.21 18.92 -3.96
N ALA A 124 -3.56 17.76 -4.05
CA ALA A 124 -3.82 16.79 -5.11
C ALA A 124 -5.25 16.23 -5.06
N THR A 125 -5.77 15.87 -3.87
CA THR A 125 -7.16 15.42 -3.73
C THR A 125 -8.17 16.51 -4.08
N ILE A 126 -7.92 17.78 -3.71
CA ILE A 126 -8.77 18.92 -4.10
C ILE A 126 -8.80 19.08 -5.62
N LEU A 127 -7.65 18.99 -6.28
CA LEU A 127 -7.55 19.08 -7.74
C LEU A 127 -8.36 17.97 -8.42
N VAL A 128 -8.21 16.72 -7.97
CA VAL A 128 -8.95 15.56 -8.50
C VAL A 128 -10.46 15.72 -8.28
N VAL A 129 -10.90 16.08 -7.07
CA VAL A 129 -12.32 16.29 -6.73
C VAL A 129 -12.97 17.36 -7.61
N ASN A 130 -12.30 18.49 -7.83
CA ASN A 130 -12.87 19.59 -8.61
C ASN A 130 -12.81 19.31 -10.12
N ALA A 131 -11.71 18.73 -10.63
CA ALA A 131 -11.63 18.33 -12.04
C ALA A 131 -12.70 17.27 -12.40
N ALA A 132 -12.86 16.25 -11.54
CA ALA A 132 -13.89 15.23 -11.69
C ALA A 132 -15.31 15.82 -11.56
N GLY A 133 -15.56 16.64 -10.54
CA GLY A 133 -16.86 17.27 -10.30
C GLY A 133 -17.30 18.15 -11.47
N ILE A 134 -16.40 18.98 -12.01
CA ILE A 134 -16.66 19.80 -13.20
C ILE A 134 -16.94 18.91 -14.41
N ALA A 135 -16.10 17.91 -14.70
CA ALA A 135 -16.28 17.03 -15.86
C ALA A 135 -17.61 16.26 -15.81
N LEU A 136 -17.95 15.68 -14.66
CA LEU A 136 -19.23 14.99 -14.45
C LEU A 136 -20.43 15.94 -14.55
N THR A 137 -20.30 17.17 -14.06
CA THR A 137 -21.35 18.20 -14.21
C THR A 137 -21.58 18.55 -15.68
N MET A 138 -20.50 18.74 -16.47
CA MET A 138 -20.63 19.00 -17.91
C MET A 138 -21.31 17.84 -18.65
N VAL A 139 -20.96 16.58 -18.32
CA VAL A 139 -21.61 15.39 -18.91
C VAL A 139 -23.11 15.31 -18.59
N ASN A 140 -23.53 15.74 -17.39
CA ASN A 140 -24.96 15.78 -17.04
C ASN A 140 -25.71 16.92 -17.74
N ILE A 141 -25.07 18.09 -17.93
CA ILE A 141 -25.66 19.22 -18.67
C ILE A 141 -25.82 18.88 -20.16
N PHE A 142 -24.80 18.29 -20.77
CA PHE A 142 -24.77 17.96 -22.21
C PHE A 142 -25.19 16.50 -22.49
N GLN A 143 -26.10 15.93 -21.69
CA GLN A 143 -26.50 14.52 -21.79
C GLN A 143 -27.26 14.15 -23.09
N CYS A 144 -27.77 15.15 -23.82
CA CYS A 144 -28.51 14.99 -25.08
C CYS A 144 -28.05 16.03 -26.11
N GLU A 145 -28.02 15.62 -27.38
CA GLU A 145 -27.85 16.49 -28.54
C GLU A 145 -29.13 16.44 -29.40
N PRO A 146 -29.92 17.54 -29.50
CA PRO A 146 -29.82 18.79 -28.73
C PRO A 146 -30.31 18.63 -27.27
N VAL A 147 -29.84 19.49 -26.37
CA VAL A 147 -30.14 19.42 -24.92
C VAL A 147 -31.65 19.50 -24.61
N SER A 148 -32.44 20.16 -25.46
CA SER A 148 -33.91 20.23 -25.34
C SER A 148 -34.59 18.85 -25.37
N ALA A 149 -33.98 17.85 -26.02
CA ALA A 149 -34.49 16.47 -26.06
C ALA A 149 -34.45 15.77 -24.69
N ALA A 150 -33.70 16.28 -23.70
CA ALA A 150 -33.74 15.79 -22.33
C ALA A 150 -35.06 16.12 -21.59
N ILE A 151 -35.73 17.19 -22.01
CA ILE A 151 -36.93 17.73 -21.32
C ILE A 151 -38.20 17.24 -22.03
N TRP A 152 -38.19 17.25 -23.37
CA TRP A 152 -39.36 16.95 -24.20
C TRP A 152 -39.23 15.57 -24.86
N LEU A 153 -39.83 14.55 -24.23
CA LEU A 153 -40.06 13.24 -24.86
C LEU A 153 -41.54 13.14 -25.35
N PRO A 154 -41.80 12.55 -26.53
CA PRO A 154 -40.82 12.07 -27.51
C PRO A 154 -40.11 13.23 -28.22
N ALA A 155 -38.81 13.09 -28.46
CA ALA A 155 -38.02 14.09 -29.16
C ALA A 155 -38.28 14.06 -30.68
N ASN A 156 -38.38 15.23 -31.31
CA ASN A 156 -38.65 15.37 -32.74
C ASN A 156 -37.37 15.09 -33.57
N GLY A 157 -37.17 13.83 -33.98
CA GLY A 157 -36.12 13.42 -34.93
C GLY A 157 -34.91 12.71 -34.31
N ASN A 158 -33.76 12.76 -34.99
CA ASN A 158 -32.53 12.00 -34.68
C ASN A 158 -31.75 12.56 -33.47
N ALA A 159 -32.41 12.79 -32.34
CA ALA A 159 -31.76 13.22 -31.11
C ALA A 159 -30.97 12.06 -30.47
N ASN A 160 -29.66 12.26 -30.28
CA ASN A 160 -28.80 11.30 -29.59
C ASN A 160 -28.67 11.71 -28.12
N CYS A 161 -29.07 10.82 -27.21
CA CYS A 161 -28.95 11.00 -25.76
C CYS A 161 -28.14 9.87 -25.15
N PHE A 162 -27.25 10.20 -24.22
CA PHE A 162 -26.64 9.21 -23.33
C PHE A 162 -27.70 8.63 -22.39
N SER A 163 -27.60 7.34 -22.09
CA SER A 163 -28.45 6.75 -21.06
C SER A 163 -28.12 7.36 -19.70
N ILE A 164 -29.13 7.89 -19.01
CA ILE A 164 -29.05 8.41 -17.65
C ILE A 164 -28.40 7.41 -16.68
N VAL A 165 -28.64 6.11 -16.89
CA VAL A 165 -28.02 4.99 -16.15
C VAL A 165 -26.52 4.89 -16.44
N THR A 166 -26.10 5.09 -17.69
CA THR A 166 -24.68 5.08 -18.10
C THR A 166 -23.95 6.27 -17.47
N ILE A 167 -24.55 7.45 -17.41
CA ILE A 167 -23.98 8.63 -16.74
C ILE A 167 -23.83 8.37 -15.23
N TYR A 168 -24.88 7.89 -14.56
CA TYR A 168 -24.80 7.62 -13.12
C TYR A 168 -23.79 6.53 -12.76
N LEU A 169 -23.79 5.39 -13.48
CA LEU A 169 -22.82 4.32 -13.24
C LEU A 169 -21.39 4.69 -13.67
N SER A 170 -21.19 5.73 -14.50
CA SER A 170 -19.85 6.28 -14.77
C SER A 170 -19.35 7.20 -13.65
N SER A 171 -20.25 7.95 -13.00
CA SER A 171 -19.93 8.90 -11.92
C SER A 171 -19.70 8.24 -10.55
N ALA A 172 -20.46 7.20 -10.21
CA ALA A 172 -20.43 6.61 -8.87
C ALA A 172 -19.06 6.05 -8.42
N PRO A 173 -18.25 5.39 -9.29
CA PRO A 173 -16.90 4.94 -8.93
C PRO A 173 -15.97 6.10 -8.58
N VAL A 174 -16.10 7.24 -9.25
CA VAL A 174 -15.29 8.44 -9.00
C VAL A 174 -15.71 9.12 -7.69
N ASN A 175 -17.01 9.09 -7.37
CA ASN A 175 -17.50 9.53 -6.06
C ASN A 175 -16.98 8.62 -4.93
N LEU A 176 -17.07 7.30 -5.09
CA LEU A 176 -16.56 6.33 -4.11
C LEU A 176 -15.05 6.44 -3.88
N ILE A 177 -14.24 6.55 -4.95
CA ILE A 177 -12.79 6.77 -4.85
C ILE A 177 -12.50 8.05 -4.05
N THR A 178 -13.21 9.14 -4.33
CA THR A 178 -12.96 10.43 -3.66
C THR A 178 -13.43 10.44 -2.20
N ASP A 179 -14.56 9.81 -1.87
CA ASP A 179 -15.01 9.61 -0.48
C ASP A 179 -13.99 8.81 0.32
N VAL A 180 -13.53 7.68 -0.22
CA VAL A 180 -12.54 6.83 0.45
C VAL A 180 -11.18 7.53 0.57
N ALA A 181 -10.76 8.30 -0.44
CA ALA A 181 -9.56 9.14 -0.35
C ALA A 181 -9.66 10.17 0.78
N ILE A 182 -10.81 10.85 0.92
CA ILE A 182 -11.09 11.81 1.99
C ILE A 182 -11.11 11.13 3.36
N PHE A 183 -11.66 9.92 3.46
CA PHE A 183 -11.62 9.10 4.67
C PHE A 183 -10.20 8.70 5.08
N PHE A 184 -9.35 8.27 4.15
CA PHE A 184 -7.99 7.85 4.48
C PHE A 184 -7.02 8.99 4.73
N LEU A 185 -7.21 10.16 4.10
CA LEU A 185 -6.26 11.28 4.18
C LEU A 185 -5.88 11.67 5.62
N PRO A 186 -6.80 11.91 6.57
CA PRO A 186 -6.44 12.43 7.88
C PRO A 186 -5.95 11.36 8.88
N LEU A 187 -6.28 10.08 8.69
CA LEU A 187 -5.84 8.97 9.57
C LEU A 187 -4.32 9.00 9.90
N PRO A 188 -3.41 9.18 8.92
CA PRO A 188 -1.97 9.46 9.10
C PRO A 188 -1.59 10.35 10.28
N ILE A 189 -2.19 11.53 10.43
CA ILE A 189 -1.87 12.47 11.51
C ILE A 189 -2.48 12.01 12.84
N LEU A 190 -3.70 11.50 12.78
CA LEU A 190 -4.58 11.39 13.94
C LEU A 190 -4.28 10.20 14.84
N THR A 191 -3.59 9.17 14.35
CA THR A 191 -3.08 8.09 15.22
C THR A 191 -1.70 8.38 15.80
N GLN A 192 -0.96 9.34 15.25
CA GLN A 192 0.35 9.76 15.76
C GLN A 192 0.23 10.73 16.93
N LEU A 193 -0.80 11.59 16.98
CA LEU A 193 -1.06 12.41 18.15
C LEU A 193 -1.68 11.57 19.28
N ARG A 194 -1.10 11.67 20.49
CA ARG A 194 -1.64 11.09 21.74
C ARG A 194 -2.87 11.87 22.24
N LEU A 195 -3.94 11.90 21.45
CA LEU A 195 -5.16 12.66 21.76
C LEU A 195 -5.90 12.06 22.98
N PRO A 196 -6.39 12.90 23.92
CA PRO A 196 -7.17 12.41 25.06
C PRO A 196 -8.50 11.78 24.59
N ARG A 197 -8.98 10.76 25.33
CA ARG A 197 -10.11 9.90 24.90
C ARG A 197 -11.35 10.67 24.41
N LYS A 198 -11.72 11.79 25.06
CA LYS A 198 -12.86 12.64 24.65
C LYS A 198 -12.67 13.30 23.26
N GLN A 199 -11.44 13.57 22.82
CA GLN A 199 -11.15 14.06 21.46
C GLN A 199 -11.10 12.93 20.43
N LYS A 200 -10.61 11.74 20.80
CA LYS A 200 -10.63 10.55 19.95
C LYS A 200 -12.07 10.10 19.59
N LEU A 201 -13.05 10.35 20.47
CA LEU A 201 -14.46 10.02 20.22
C LEU A 201 -15.08 10.85 19.07
N ILE A 202 -14.94 12.18 19.09
CA ILE A 202 -15.43 13.08 18.01
C ILE A 202 -14.88 12.62 16.66
N LEU A 203 -13.61 12.20 16.67
CA LEU A 203 -12.92 11.72 15.49
C LEU A 203 -13.46 10.39 14.96
N ILE A 204 -13.68 9.40 15.85
CA ILE A 204 -14.31 8.12 15.48
C ILE A 204 -15.68 8.37 14.87
N ILE A 205 -16.49 9.27 15.46
CA ILE A 205 -17.81 9.65 14.93
C ILE A 205 -17.70 10.24 13.51
N THR A 206 -16.74 11.14 13.29
CA THR A 206 -16.50 11.77 11.98
C THR A 206 -16.09 10.72 10.93
N PHE A 207 -15.25 9.74 11.31
CA PHE A 207 -14.89 8.61 10.44
C PHE A 207 -16.05 7.66 10.17
N SER A 208 -16.88 7.35 11.17
CA SER A 208 -18.07 6.50 10.98
C SER A 208 -19.04 7.08 9.95
N PHE A 209 -19.20 8.41 9.89
CA PHE A 209 -20.00 9.06 8.85
C PHE A 209 -19.36 8.96 7.45
N GLY A 210 -18.03 9.11 7.32
CA GLY A 210 -17.34 8.93 6.03
C GLY A 210 -17.31 7.47 5.53
N PHE A 211 -17.34 6.50 6.43
CA PHE A 211 -17.58 5.10 6.07
C PHE A 211 -19.04 4.87 5.63
N PHE A 212 -19.99 5.53 6.29
CA PHE A 212 -21.42 5.42 5.96
C PHE A 212 -21.75 5.99 4.58
N THR A 213 -21.17 7.12 4.14
CA THR A 213 -21.40 7.65 2.78
C THR A 213 -20.90 6.68 1.70
N ALA A 214 -19.72 6.09 1.87
CA ALA A 214 -19.21 5.04 0.98
C ALA A 214 -20.10 3.78 0.92
N VAL A 215 -20.78 3.42 2.02
CA VAL A 215 -21.79 2.34 2.03
C VAL A 215 -23.06 2.74 1.29
N VAL A 216 -23.53 3.99 1.45
CA VAL A 216 -24.68 4.54 0.71
C VAL A 216 -24.43 4.55 -0.80
N ASP A 217 -23.21 4.89 -1.23
CA ASP A 217 -22.77 4.81 -2.63
C ASP A 217 -22.97 3.41 -3.22
N VAL A 218 -22.44 2.38 -2.55
CA VAL A 218 -22.55 0.99 -2.98
C VAL A 218 -24.02 0.53 -3.02
N ILE A 219 -24.82 0.92 -2.03
CA ILE A 219 -26.27 0.63 -1.99
C ILE A 219 -26.98 1.27 -3.19
N ARG A 220 -26.75 2.56 -3.45
CA ARG A 220 -27.37 3.29 -4.57
C ARG A 220 -27.04 2.65 -5.92
N VAL A 221 -25.76 2.32 -6.14
CA VAL A 221 -25.29 1.64 -7.35
C VAL A 221 -26.02 0.31 -7.54
N ALA A 222 -26.24 -0.46 -6.47
CA ALA A 222 -26.94 -1.75 -6.54
C ALA A 222 -28.35 -1.65 -7.10
N TYR A 223 -29.14 -0.70 -6.60
CA TYR A 223 -30.54 -0.54 -7.02
C TYR A 223 -30.66 0.01 -8.44
N LEU A 224 -29.79 0.94 -8.84
CA LEU A 224 -29.77 1.48 -10.20
C LEU A 224 -29.33 0.42 -11.23
N GLN A 225 -28.29 -0.35 -10.91
CA GLN A 225 -27.82 -1.45 -11.76
C GLN A 225 -28.85 -2.59 -11.86
N SER A 226 -29.60 -2.85 -10.78
CA SER A 226 -30.74 -3.79 -10.81
C SER A 226 -31.82 -3.33 -11.81
N ALA A 227 -32.16 -2.05 -11.81
CA ALA A 227 -33.10 -1.44 -12.78
C ALA A 227 -32.56 -1.50 -14.22
N ALA A 228 -31.27 -1.26 -14.41
CA ALA A 228 -30.60 -1.41 -15.71
C ALA A 228 -30.74 -2.85 -16.26
N THR A 229 -30.63 -3.83 -15.36
CA THR A 229 -30.63 -5.26 -15.70
C THR A 229 -32.03 -5.76 -16.06
N SER A 230 -33.07 -5.39 -15.32
CA SER A 230 -34.45 -5.74 -15.67
C SER A 230 -34.83 -5.21 -17.06
N ASN A 231 -34.47 -3.96 -17.34
CA ASN A 231 -34.77 -3.30 -18.62
C ASN A 231 -34.01 -3.97 -19.79
N ALA A 232 -32.78 -4.43 -19.56
CA ALA A 232 -31.98 -5.15 -20.55
C ALA A 232 -32.53 -6.57 -20.83
N VAL A 233 -32.96 -7.30 -19.80
CA VAL A 233 -33.55 -8.64 -19.93
C VAL A 233 -34.88 -8.58 -20.69
N GLN A 234 -35.75 -7.62 -20.35
CA GLN A 234 -37.02 -7.44 -21.06
C GLN A 234 -36.83 -7.16 -22.56
N LYS A 235 -35.79 -6.40 -22.93
CA LYS A 235 -35.42 -6.15 -24.33
C LYS A 235 -34.83 -7.38 -25.05
N THR A 236 -34.34 -8.38 -24.32
CA THR A 236 -33.80 -9.62 -24.90
C THR A 236 -34.88 -10.68 -25.17
N ASN A 237 -36.00 -10.62 -24.43
CA ASN A 237 -37.05 -11.65 -24.48
C ASN A 237 -38.12 -11.45 -25.58
N GLY A 238 -37.88 -10.58 -26.58
CA GLY A 238 -38.70 -10.45 -27.79
C GLY A 238 -40.12 -9.85 -27.63
N LEU A 239 -40.61 -9.67 -26.41
CA LEU A 239 -41.96 -9.16 -26.08
C LEU A 239 -42.07 -7.62 -26.25
N GLY A 240 -41.64 -7.09 -27.40
CA GLY A 240 -41.54 -5.63 -27.62
C GLY A 240 -41.12 -5.23 -29.03
N ASP A 241 -41.62 -5.92 -30.06
CA ASP A 241 -41.46 -5.52 -31.47
C ASP A 241 -42.70 -4.75 -31.99
N ASP A 242 -43.06 -3.68 -31.26
CA ASP A 242 -44.04 -2.68 -31.69
C ASP A 242 -43.34 -1.33 -31.76
N GLY A 243 -43.30 -0.70 -32.93
CA GLY A 243 -42.40 0.44 -33.23
C GLY A 243 -42.53 1.70 -32.35
N ASN A 244 -43.53 1.77 -31.47
CA ASN A 244 -43.73 2.86 -30.50
C ASN A 244 -43.34 2.49 -29.04
N SER A 245 -42.89 1.26 -28.77
CA SER A 245 -42.79 0.71 -27.40
C SER A 245 -41.54 1.13 -26.59
N LYS A 246 -41.16 2.42 -26.61
CA LYS A 246 -40.25 3.03 -25.60
C LYS A 246 -40.92 3.16 -24.20
N LEU A 247 -42.05 2.49 -23.98
CA LEU A 247 -43.03 2.75 -22.92
C LEU A 247 -42.79 1.97 -21.61
N HIS A 248 -41.79 1.09 -21.55
CA HIS A 248 -41.49 0.24 -20.38
C HIS A 248 -40.07 0.44 -19.85
N GLN A 249 -39.75 1.69 -19.52
CA GLN A 249 -38.72 1.98 -18.52
C GLN A 249 -39.40 2.56 -17.28
N ASP A 250 -39.38 1.81 -16.18
CA ASP A 250 -39.86 2.26 -14.85
C ASP A 250 -38.88 3.25 -14.19
N PHE A 251 -38.41 4.25 -14.95
CA PHE A 251 -37.34 5.12 -14.49
C PHE A 251 -37.73 5.93 -13.24
N SER A 252 -38.94 6.51 -13.21
CA SER A 252 -39.48 7.18 -12.01
C SER A 252 -39.46 6.29 -10.75
N TRP A 253 -39.81 5.01 -10.88
CA TRP A 253 -39.93 4.06 -9.77
C TRP A 253 -38.59 3.71 -9.11
N TYR A 254 -37.52 3.59 -9.89
CA TYR A 254 -36.16 3.32 -9.40
C TYR A 254 -35.36 4.61 -9.16
N GLY A 255 -35.63 5.66 -9.94
CA GLY A 255 -35.07 7.00 -9.82
C GLY A 255 -35.40 7.63 -8.48
N ALA A 256 -36.66 7.59 -8.03
CA ALA A 256 -37.07 8.10 -6.71
C ALA A 256 -36.21 7.56 -5.56
N PHE A 257 -35.89 6.26 -5.58
CA PHE A 257 -35.05 5.62 -4.57
C PHE A 257 -33.57 6.01 -4.71
N THR A 258 -33.10 6.20 -5.95
CA THR A 258 -31.74 6.69 -6.26
C THR A 258 -31.54 8.13 -5.78
N PHE A 259 -32.52 9.01 -6.01
CA PHE A 259 -32.54 10.39 -5.51
C PHE A 259 -32.63 10.45 -3.98
N MET A 260 -33.49 9.63 -3.35
CA MET A 260 -33.59 9.52 -1.89
C MET A 260 -32.23 9.23 -1.23
N TRP A 261 -31.50 8.22 -1.73
CA TRP A 261 -30.16 7.91 -1.20
C TRP A 261 -29.12 8.99 -1.49
N SER A 262 -29.22 9.65 -2.64
CA SER A 262 -28.34 10.78 -3.00
C SER A 262 -28.56 12.00 -2.09
N ALA A 263 -29.80 12.24 -1.65
CA ALA A 263 -30.11 13.26 -0.65
C ALA A 263 -29.56 12.88 0.74
N VAL A 264 -29.65 11.61 1.13
CA VAL A 264 -29.06 11.09 2.38
C VAL A 264 -27.53 11.20 2.36
N GLU A 265 -26.87 10.82 1.27
CA GLU A 265 -25.41 10.97 1.05
C GLU A 265 -24.95 12.41 1.28
N ILE A 266 -25.54 13.35 0.54
CA ILE A 266 -25.23 14.79 0.62
C ILE A 266 -25.46 15.30 2.05
N ASN A 267 -26.61 15.04 2.65
CA ASN A 267 -26.98 15.63 3.94
C ASN A 267 -26.19 15.04 5.10
N VAL A 268 -25.90 13.73 5.08
CA VAL A 268 -24.98 13.11 6.06
C VAL A 268 -23.56 13.63 5.88
N GLY A 269 -23.11 13.86 4.64
CA GLY A 269 -21.83 14.51 4.37
C GLY A 269 -21.76 15.95 4.91
N ILE A 270 -22.82 16.76 4.75
CA ILE A 270 -22.92 18.12 5.31
C ILE A 270 -22.86 18.08 6.85
N ILE A 271 -23.58 17.15 7.48
CA ILE A 271 -23.53 16.93 8.94
C ILE A 271 -22.11 16.56 9.38
N CYS A 272 -21.47 15.60 8.69
CA CYS A 272 -20.10 15.16 8.94
C CYS A 272 -19.09 16.32 8.86
N ALA A 273 -19.18 17.14 7.82
CA ALA A 273 -18.35 18.34 7.66
C ALA A 273 -18.53 19.36 8.79
N CYS A 274 -19.73 19.43 9.40
CA CYS A 274 -20.05 20.34 10.49
C CYS A 274 -19.57 19.84 11.88
N VAL A 275 -19.65 18.54 12.17
CA VAL A 275 -19.33 17.96 13.50
C VAL A 275 -18.02 18.49 14.13
N PRO A 276 -16.86 18.53 13.44
CA PRO A 276 -15.61 19.02 14.03
C PRO A 276 -15.66 20.49 14.50
N SER A 277 -16.51 21.32 13.89
CA SER A 277 -16.65 22.76 14.20
C SER A 277 -17.52 23.05 15.43
N LEU A 278 -18.25 22.05 15.94
CA LEU A 278 -19.15 22.19 17.10
C LEU A 278 -18.45 22.03 18.45
N LYS A 279 -17.17 21.60 18.48
CA LYS A 279 -16.38 21.42 19.70
C LYS A 279 -16.39 22.63 20.67
N PRO A 280 -16.25 23.90 20.22
CA PRO A 280 -16.31 25.07 21.11
C PRO A 280 -17.70 25.30 21.70
N LEU A 281 -18.76 25.05 20.91
CA LEU A 281 -20.14 25.20 21.31
C LEU A 281 -20.52 24.16 22.40
N ALA A 282 -20.16 22.89 22.17
CA ALA A 282 -20.39 21.80 23.12
C ALA A 282 -19.69 22.04 24.47
N ALA A 283 -18.47 22.61 24.44
CA ALA A 283 -17.73 22.96 25.66
C ALA A 283 -18.39 24.07 26.49
N ARG A 284 -19.19 24.94 25.86
CA ARG A 284 -19.88 26.05 26.52
C ARG A 284 -21.31 25.70 26.96
N LEU A 285 -22.03 24.88 26.19
CA LEU A 285 -23.42 24.48 26.49
C LEU A 285 -23.53 23.30 27.47
N LEU A 286 -22.58 22.37 27.49
CA LEU A 286 -22.64 21.15 28.32
C LEU A 286 -21.41 20.96 29.23
N PRO A 287 -21.08 21.93 30.11
CA PRO A 287 -19.95 21.79 31.04
C PRO A 287 -20.07 20.58 31.98
N ARG A 288 -21.31 20.16 32.33
CA ARG A 288 -21.57 18.93 33.10
C ARG A 288 -21.22 17.63 32.36
N MET A 289 -21.15 17.62 31.02
CA MET A 289 -20.67 16.45 30.25
C MET A 289 -19.13 16.40 30.16
N ILE A 290 -18.47 17.50 30.51
CA ILE A 290 -17.00 17.58 30.64
C ILE A 290 -16.57 17.21 32.06
N ARG A 291 -17.22 17.76 33.09
CA ARG A 291 -17.06 17.37 34.52
C ARG A 291 -17.80 16.06 34.84
N GLY A 292 -17.18 14.95 34.45
CA GLY A 292 -17.55 13.58 34.78
C GLY A 292 -16.73 12.59 33.92
N SER A 293 -16.26 11.45 34.44
CA SER A 293 -16.43 10.85 35.79
C SER A 293 -15.08 10.50 36.42
N THR A 294 -14.61 11.36 37.33
CA THR A 294 -13.55 11.09 38.32
C THR A 294 -13.82 12.05 39.49
N GLU A 295 -13.47 11.66 40.72
CA GLU A 295 -13.65 12.46 41.96
C GLU A 295 -15.10 12.79 42.38
N SER A 296 -15.83 11.82 42.94
CA SER A 296 -16.86 12.08 43.97
C SER A 296 -17.33 10.81 44.70
N SER A 297 -16.46 10.09 45.43
CA SER A 297 -16.90 8.97 46.29
C SER A 297 -15.90 8.47 47.35
N SER A 298 -15.11 9.33 48.01
CA SER A 298 -14.18 8.86 49.07
C SER A 298 -13.66 9.93 50.07
N THR A 299 -14.53 10.70 50.74
CA THR A 299 -14.19 11.37 52.01
C THR A 299 -15.43 11.88 52.77
N GLN A 300 -15.81 11.19 53.85
CA GLN A 300 -16.08 11.76 55.19
C GLN A 300 -16.67 10.72 56.14
N PHE A 301 -15.80 9.97 56.83
CA PHE A 301 -15.98 9.66 58.24
C PHE A 301 -14.60 9.35 58.85
N GLY A 302 -14.30 9.90 60.03
CA GLY A 302 -12.95 9.82 60.62
C GLY A 302 -12.56 11.10 61.35
N SER A 303 -13.27 11.42 62.44
CA SER A 303 -12.87 12.48 63.36
C SER A 303 -12.09 11.89 64.55
N ALA A 304 -11.09 12.63 65.03
CA ALA A 304 -10.43 12.51 66.33
C ALA A 304 -9.82 11.16 66.76
N VAL A 305 -8.49 11.05 66.62
CA VAL A 305 -7.58 10.65 67.72
C VAL A 305 -6.38 11.61 67.73
N ARG A 306 -5.80 11.93 68.90
CA ARG A 306 -4.77 12.96 69.09
C ARG A 306 -3.61 12.47 69.99
N SER A 307 -2.40 12.47 69.44
CA SER A 307 -1.12 12.38 70.19
C SER A 307 -0.06 13.22 69.45
N LYS A 308 0.19 14.47 69.87
CA LYS A 308 1.17 14.87 70.91
C LYS A 308 2.62 14.43 70.62
N PHE A 309 3.40 15.32 69.99
CA PHE A 309 4.69 15.77 70.50
C PHE A 309 4.84 17.30 70.24
N PRO A 310 5.68 18.06 70.97
CA PRO A 310 5.62 19.53 71.02
C PRO A 310 6.34 20.28 69.88
N ARG A 311 6.19 21.62 69.89
CA ARG A 311 6.70 22.60 68.92
C ARG A 311 7.43 23.74 69.65
N ALA A 312 8.55 24.20 69.07
CA ALA A 312 9.07 25.57 69.18
C ALA A 312 9.66 25.91 67.79
N GLU A 313 9.24 26.93 67.03
CA GLU A 313 9.09 28.38 67.30
C GLU A 313 10.45 29.11 67.26
N ALA A 314 10.52 30.31 66.65
CA ALA A 314 11.75 30.84 66.04
C ALA A 314 12.01 32.34 66.32
N ALA A 315 13.21 32.80 65.93
CA ALA A 315 13.74 34.18 66.01
C ALA A 315 14.17 34.64 67.44
N PRO A 316 15.02 35.69 67.60
CA PRO A 316 15.53 36.62 66.57
C PRO A 316 17.06 36.92 66.54
N LEU A 317 17.52 37.45 65.38
CA LEU A 317 18.62 38.42 65.14
C LEU A 317 20.08 38.15 65.61
N ALA A 318 21.04 38.15 64.68
CA ALA A 318 22.26 39.00 64.65
C ALA A 318 23.23 38.66 63.48
N ILE A 319 24.08 39.63 63.11
CA ILE A 319 25.17 39.63 62.08
C ILE A 319 26.41 40.19 62.84
N PRO A 320 27.69 39.73 62.70
CA PRO A 320 28.45 39.79 61.44
C PRO A 320 29.65 38.83 61.17
N GLU A 321 30.18 39.03 59.95
CA GLU A 321 31.59 38.93 59.51
C GLU A 321 32.31 37.59 59.24
N ILE A 322 33.33 37.72 58.37
CA ILE A 322 34.10 36.66 57.70
C ILE A 322 35.59 36.99 57.88
N GLN A 323 36.45 35.99 58.10
CA GLN A 323 37.89 36.20 58.13
C GLN A 323 38.67 35.10 57.38
N ASN A 324 39.47 35.50 56.40
CA ASN A 324 40.35 34.64 55.60
C ASN A 324 41.83 34.81 56.03
N PRO A 325 42.62 33.72 56.12
CA PRO A 325 44.08 33.78 56.18
C PRO A 325 44.72 33.88 54.77
N PRO A 326 46.03 34.22 54.66
CA PRO A 326 46.46 35.17 53.62
C PRO A 326 47.38 34.60 52.51
N ALA A 327 47.69 35.46 51.53
CA ALA A 327 48.78 35.29 50.56
C ALA A 327 49.92 36.30 50.82
N SER A 328 51.15 36.01 50.35
CA SER A 328 52.35 36.83 50.58
C SER A 328 52.95 37.42 49.30
N PHE A 329 53.36 38.68 49.41
CA PHE A 329 53.96 39.59 48.43
C PHE A 329 55.14 39.05 47.58
N ILE A 330 55.32 39.57 46.36
CA ILE A 330 56.42 40.47 45.93
C ILE A 330 56.28 40.87 44.42
N ALA A 331 56.88 41.98 44.00
CA ALA A 331 56.92 42.56 42.63
C ALA A 331 58.38 43.02 42.31
N PRO A 332 58.76 43.75 41.21
CA PRO A 332 57.99 44.31 40.08
C PRO A 332 58.67 44.27 38.66
N GLY A 333 57.97 44.79 37.61
CA GLY A 333 58.56 45.36 36.37
C GLY A 333 58.77 44.42 35.16
N ALA A 334 59.04 44.89 33.92
CA ALA A 334 58.81 46.21 33.28
C ALA A 334 59.01 46.16 31.72
N TYR A 335 58.43 47.14 30.98
CA TYR A 335 58.74 47.61 29.60
C TYR A 335 58.52 46.75 28.31
N THR A 336 57.95 47.42 27.27
CA THR A 336 58.18 47.28 25.79
C THR A 336 57.79 45.97 25.04
N ASP A 337 57.38 45.97 23.76
CA ASP A 337 56.98 47.01 22.77
C ASP A 337 56.15 46.39 21.61
N GLN A 338 55.42 47.20 20.79
CA GLN A 338 54.80 46.89 19.46
C GLN A 338 53.79 45.70 19.39
N GLY A 339 52.67 45.67 18.63
CA GLY A 339 52.12 46.49 17.53
C GLY A 339 51.88 45.60 16.27
N PRO A 340 50.85 45.81 15.39
CA PRO A 340 49.75 46.78 15.41
C PRO A 340 48.33 46.25 14.99
N THR A 341 47.30 47.10 15.21
CA THR A 341 46.03 47.30 14.43
C THR A 341 45.05 46.18 14.05
N ALA A 342 43.79 46.34 14.50
CA ALA A 342 42.57 46.30 13.67
C ALA A 342 41.42 47.13 14.33
N ALA A 343 40.52 47.72 13.54
CA ALA A 343 39.33 48.51 13.97
C ALA A 343 38.08 48.05 13.16
N ALA A 344 36.84 48.58 13.19
CA ALA A 344 36.11 49.75 13.72
C ALA A 344 34.58 49.42 13.59
N GLU A 345 33.52 50.11 14.08
CA GLU A 345 33.22 51.21 15.04
C GLU A 345 31.69 51.09 15.40
N ALA A 346 31.14 51.62 16.50
CA ALA A 346 30.59 52.98 16.73
C ALA A 346 29.72 53.58 15.58
N ALA A 347 28.52 54.19 15.76
CA ALA A 347 27.59 54.30 16.91
C ALA A 347 26.08 54.53 16.45
N PRO A 348 25.19 55.46 16.96
CA PRO A 348 23.71 55.29 16.92
C PRO A 348 22.96 56.43 16.13
N PRO A 349 21.68 56.85 16.38
CA PRO A 349 20.42 56.21 16.87
C PRO A 349 19.24 56.35 15.83
N PRO A 350 17.98 55.90 16.11
CA PRO A 350 16.80 56.79 15.92
C PRO A 350 15.48 56.47 16.70
N PRO A 351 14.56 57.45 16.81
CA PRO A 351 13.09 57.28 16.87
C PRO A 351 12.37 58.07 15.71
N PRO A 352 11.01 58.09 15.54
CA PRO A 352 9.92 57.36 16.22
C PRO A 352 8.97 56.57 15.25
N HIS A 353 7.83 56.08 15.77
CA HIS A 353 6.85 55.18 15.13
C HIS A 353 6.14 55.66 13.84
N ARG A 354 5.74 54.68 12.99
CA ARG A 354 4.43 54.65 12.31
C ARG A 354 3.82 53.23 12.31
N LEU A 355 2.49 53.18 12.21
CA LEU A 355 1.65 52.00 12.44
C LEU A 355 1.93 50.77 11.54
N SER A 356 1.90 49.59 12.15
CA SER A 356 1.48 48.33 11.52
C SER A 356 0.51 47.60 12.45
N GLN A 357 -0.47 46.89 11.88
CA GLN A 357 -1.68 46.47 12.60
C GLN A 357 -1.54 45.04 13.15
N GLU A 358 -1.51 44.89 14.48
CA GLU A 358 -1.33 43.57 15.13
C GLU A 358 -2.54 42.64 14.95
N LEU A 359 -2.27 41.41 14.50
CA LEU A 359 -3.26 40.33 14.39
C LEU A 359 -2.92 39.24 15.42
N ILE A 360 -3.35 39.43 16.67
CA ILE A 360 -3.12 38.49 17.76
C ILE A 360 -3.79 37.13 17.42
N GLU A 361 -2.99 36.06 17.26
CA GLU A 361 -3.50 34.70 17.02
C GLU A 361 -3.97 34.04 18.33
N MET A 362 -4.91 33.10 18.19
CA MET A 362 -5.54 32.37 19.29
C MET A 362 -4.66 31.20 19.77
N SER A 363 -3.44 31.49 20.22
CA SER A 363 -2.50 30.55 20.86
C SER A 363 -2.41 30.79 22.37
N ASP A 364 -2.32 32.05 22.79
CA ASP A 364 -1.71 32.39 24.09
C ASP A 364 -2.68 32.22 25.27
N PHE A 365 -3.98 32.19 25.00
CA PHE A 365 -5.03 31.90 25.99
C PHE A 365 -5.01 30.45 26.52
N LEU A 366 -4.13 29.58 26.01
CA LEU A 366 -3.97 28.21 26.50
C LEU A 366 -2.86 28.02 27.55
N VAL A 367 -2.15 29.09 27.95
CA VAL A 367 -0.98 28.98 28.84
C VAL A 367 -1.20 29.62 30.22
N ASN A 368 -1.72 30.86 30.33
CA ASN A 368 -1.74 31.60 31.59
C ASN A 368 -3.13 31.75 32.22
N SER A 369 -3.34 31.15 33.40
CA SER A 369 -4.46 31.42 34.33
C SER A 369 -4.17 30.84 35.73
N GLY A 370 -3.37 31.55 36.52
CA GLY A 370 -3.06 31.28 37.92
C GLY A 370 -2.20 32.42 38.48
N PRO A 371 -2.45 32.94 39.70
CA PRO A 371 -1.86 34.19 40.15
C PRO A 371 -0.39 34.03 40.57
N GLY A 372 0.43 35.03 40.25
CA GLY A 372 1.81 35.13 40.72
C GLY A 372 1.97 36.05 41.92
N LEU A 373 3.12 35.93 42.58
CA LEU A 373 3.71 36.95 43.44
C LEU A 373 5.25 36.88 43.27
N SER A 374 5.92 38.02 43.34
CA SER A 374 7.37 38.18 43.30
C SER A 374 7.98 38.04 44.73
N ASP A 375 9.29 37.98 44.95
CA ASP A 375 10.47 38.05 44.07
C ASP A 375 11.65 37.24 44.70
N ASP A 376 12.88 37.56 44.29
CA ASP A 376 14.16 37.46 45.04
C ASP A 376 15.10 36.25 44.82
N THR A 377 16.24 36.60 44.20
CA THR A 377 17.63 36.19 44.49
C THR A 377 18.14 34.81 44.02
N GLU A 378 19.25 34.85 43.27
CA GLU A 378 20.07 33.70 42.90
C GLU A 378 20.91 33.17 44.07
N SER A 379 21.06 31.85 44.17
CA SER A 379 22.32 31.25 44.67
C SER A 379 22.58 29.89 44.01
N SER A 380 23.80 29.70 43.52
CA SER A 380 24.23 28.41 42.97
C SER A 380 24.84 27.55 44.08
N ALA A 381 24.21 26.42 44.39
CA ALA A 381 24.79 25.37 45.23
C ALA A 381 24.90 24.07 44.43
N THR A 382 26.11 23.52 44.32
CA THR A 382 26.37 22.24 43.64
C THR A 382 26.03 21.07 44.56
N THR A 383 25.10 20.22 44.16
CA THR A 383 24.75 18.99 44.87
C THR A 383 24.76 17.81 43.89
N ASP A 384 25.24 16.65 44.34
CA ASP A 384 25.42 15.47 43.48
C ASP A 384 24.12 15.01 42.79
N PRO A 385 24.20 14.52 41.54
CA PRO A 385 23.07 13.91 40.85
C PRO A 385 22.78 12.52 41.44
N SER A 386 22.06 12.49 42.56
CA SER A 386 21.33 11.29 42.98
C SER A 386 20.47 10.79 41.80
N PRO A 387 20.48 9.49 41.46
CA PRO A 387 19.75 9.01 40.30
C PRO A 387 18.26 9.30 40.48
N PRO A 388 17.57 9.86 39.47
CA PRO A 388 16.16 10.21 39.61
C PRO A 388 15.36 8.96 39.97
N LEU A 389 14.66 9.02 41.10
CA LEU A 389 13.77 7.95 41.54
C LEU A 389 12.81 7.62 40.39
N ASN A 390 12.82 6.37 39.92
CA ASN A 390 12.01 5.96 38.77
C ASN A 390 10.52 6.16 39.09
N MET A 391 9.97 7.30 38.70
CA MET A 391 8.52 7.52 38.66
C MET A 391 7.98 6.64 37.52
N THR A 392 7.62 5.41 37.88
CA THR A 392 7.09 4.38 37.00
C THR A 392 5.77 4.84 36.40
N THR A 393 5.86 5.55 35.27
CA THR A 393 4.67 5.97 34.54
C THR A 393 3.80 4.76 34.23
N PHE A 394 2.52 4.87 34.58
CA PHE A 394 1.51 3.80 34.55
C PHE A 394 1.25 3.19 33.14
N PHE A 395 2.03 3.58 32.13
CA PHE A 395 1.97 3.13 30.75
C PHE A 395 3.27 2.49 30.22
N ASP A 396 4.30 2.31 31.04
CA ASP A 396 5.52 1.57 30.65
C ASP A 396 5.24 0.07 30.37
N PHE A 397 4.07 -0.42 30.83
CA PHE A 397 3.47 -1.70 30.43
C PHE A 397 3.19 -1.84 28.92
N VAL A 398 3.16 -0.75 28.16
CA VAL A 398 3.10 -0.79 26.69
C VAL A 398 4.39 -0.20 26.11
N ASN A 399 5.49 -0.86 26.43
CA ASN A 399 6.75 -0.73 25.72
C ASN A 399 6.59 -1.17 24.25
N LEU A 400 6.08 -0.26 23.41
CA LEU A 400 6.26 -0.29 21.96
C LEU A 400 7.75 -0.10 21.66
N LYS A 401 8.53 -1.16 21.86
CA LYS A 401 9.92 -1.26 21.43
C LYS A 401 9.99 -0.78 19.98
N LYS A 402 10.83 0.22 19.71
CA LYS A 402 11.13 0.64 18.33
C LYS A 402 11.41 -0.63 17.51
N PRO A 403 10.73 -0.86 16.37
CA PRO A 403 10.93 -2.08 15.61
C PRO A 403 12.41 -2.20 15.27
N LYS A 404 12.99 -3.39 15.47
CA LYS A 404 14.35 -3.67 15.03
C LYS A 404 14.43 -3.36 13.54
N SER A 405 15.51 -2.71 13.09
CA SER A 405 15.78 -2.53 11.66
C SER A 405 15.64 -3.89 10.96
N MET A 406 14.97 -3.89 9.81
CA MET A 406 14.64 -5.08 9.02
C MET A 406 15.88 -5.99 8.81
N LEU A 407 17.03 -5.37 8.57
CA LEU A 407 18.30 -6.06 8.32
C LEU A 407 18.90 -6.71 9.57
N ALA A 408 18.49 -6.28 10.77
CA ALA A 408 19.04 -6.70 12.06
C ALA A 408 18.44 -8.02 12.59
N MET A 409 17.35 -8.51 12.00
CA MET A 409 16.56 -9.63 12.51
C MET A 409 17.24 -11.00 12.34
N SER A 410 17.00 -11.91 13.30
CA SER A 410 17.31 -13.33 13.21
C SER A 410 16.21 -14.09 12.44
N ASN A 411 16.51 -15.27 11.87
CA ASN A 411 15.53 -16.12 11.16
C ASN A 411 14.22 -16.34 11.96
N LYS A 412 14.29 -16.48 13.30
CA LYS A 412 13.09 -16.62 14.16
C LYS A 412 12.32 -15.31 14.38
N GLU A 413 12.99 -14.16 14.26
CA GLU A 413 12.39 -12.83 14.45
C GLU A 413 11.82 -12.26 13.15
N SER A 414 12.33 -12.68 12.00
CA SER A 414 11.81 -12.29 10.68
C SER A 414 10.55 -13.06 10.28
N ILE A 415 10.25 -14.23 10.87
CA ILE A 415 9.06 -15.04 10.51
C ILE A 415 7.75 -14.24 10.62
N PRO A 416 7.43 -13.52 11.72
CA PRO A 416 6.17 -12.79 11.80
C PRO A 416 5.94 -11.71 10.71
N PRO A 417 6.87 -10.77 10.44
CA PRO A 417 6.68 -9.81 9.34
C PRO A 417 6.72 -10.48 7.95
N LEU A 418 7.49 -11.56 7.75
CA LEU A 418 7.48 -12.30 6.49
C LEU A 418 6.17 -13.03 6.25
N ALA A 419 5.65 -13.76 7.26
CA ALA A 419 4.40 -14.51 7.18
C ALA A 419 3.22 -13.56 6.94
N LEU A 420 3.20 -12.41 7.62
CA LEU A 420 2.28 -11.32 7.35
C LEU A 420 2.33 -10.90 5.87
N THR A 421 3.48 -10.44 5.36
CA THR A 421 3.62 -10.01 3.96
C THR A 421 3.29 -11.14 2.97
N THR A 422 3.56 -12.39 3.33
CA THR A 422 3.27 -13.59 2.52
C THR A 422 1.77 -13.92 2.46
N ILE A 423 1.03 -13.75 3.56
CA ILE A 423 -0.43 -13.86 3.58
C ILE A 423 -1.05 -12.73 2.74
N LEU A 424 -0.50 -11.52 2.80
CA LEU A 424 -0.93 -10.42 1.93
C LEU A 424 -0.58 -10.68 0.46
N PHE A 425 0.52 -11.40 0.17
CA PHE A 425 0.86 -11.88 -1.18
C PHE A 425 -0.13 -12.93 -1.71
N PHE A 426 -0.59 -13.86 -0.88
CA PHE A 426 -1.66 -14.79 -1.26
C PHE A 426 -2.97 -14.05 -1.61
N LEU A 427 -3.36 -13.10 -0.77
CA LEU A 427 -4.58 -12.30 -0.94
C LEU A 427 -4.52 -11.40 -2.18
N TRP A 428 -3.37 -10.76 -2.43
CA TRP A 428 -3.09 -10.04 -3.67
C TRP A 428 -3.10 -10.99 -4.87
N GLY A 429 -2.45 -12.17 -4.79
CA GLY A 429 -2.46 -13.19 -5.84
C GLY A 429 -3.87 -13.59 -6.28
N ILE A 430 -4.81 -13.69 -5.34
CA ILE A 430 -6.24 -13.91 -5.61
C ILE A 430 -6.84 -12.74 -6.40
N GLY A 431 -6.62 -11.50 -5.96
CA GLY A 431 -7.11 -10.30 -6.67
C GLY A 431 -6.55 -10.21 -8.11
N TYR A 432 -5.26 -10.47 -8.28
CA TYR A 432 -4.59 -10.48 -9.58
C TYR A 432 -5.20 -11.50 -10.55
N GLY A 433 -5.33 -12.77 -10.15
CA GLY A 433 -5.87 -13.81 -11.04
C GLY A 433 -7.37 -13.65 -11.34
N PHE A 434 -8.14 -13.02 -10.46
CA PHE A 434 -9.49 -12.56 -10.80
C PHE A 434 -9.46 -11.50 -11.91
N LEU A 435 -8.60 -10.49 -11.82
CA LEU A 435 -8.52 -9.41 -12.81
C LEU A 435 -8.05 -9.90 -14.19
N ASP A 436 -7.06 -10.79 -14.23
CA ASP A 436 -6.61 -11.49 -15.44
C ASP A 436 -7.79 -12.23 -16.13
N THR A 437 -8.56 -12.99 -15.34
CA THR A 437 -9.74 -13.72 -15.85
C THR A 437 -10.84 -12.76 -16.33
N LEU A 438 -11.12 -11.68 -15.59
CA LEU A 438 -12.14 -10.67 -15.93
C LEU A 438 -11.76 -9.85 -17.17
N ASN A 439 -10.49 -9.47 -17.34
CA ASN A 439 -9.97 -8.80 -18.52
C ASN A 439 -10.17 -9.66 -19.77
N THR A 440 -9.74 -10.92 -19.70
CA THR A 440 -9.89 -11.91 -20.79
C THR A 440 -11.36 -12.03 -21.20
N GLN A 441 -12.26 -12.22 -20.24
CA GLN A 441 -13.69 -12.40 -20.47
C GLN A 441 -14.38 -11.13 -21.00
N PHE A 442 -13.90 -9.94 -20.66
CA PHE A 442 -14.38 -8.69 -21.26
C PHE A 442 -14.00 -8.58 -22.75
N GLY A 443 -12.80 -9.02 -23.13
CA GLY A 443 -12.37 -9.07 -24.53
C GLY A 443 -13.31 -9.89 -25.42
N TRP A 444 -13.68 -11.09 -24.96
CA TRP A 444 -14.68 -11.94 -25.62
C TRP A 444 -16.05 -11.25 -25.75
N ILE A 445 -16.53 -10.60 -24.69
CA ILE A 445 -17.87 -9.99 -24.66
C ILE A 445 -17.95 -8.70 -25.50
N THR A 446 -16.83 -7.99 -25.66
CA THR A 446 -16.77 -6.76 -26.47
C THR A 446 -16.33 -7.00 -27.92
N GLY A 447 -15.99 -8.23 -28.31
CA GLY A 447 -15.57 -8.58 -29.67
C GLY A 447 -14.26 -7.91 -30.09
N VAL A 448 -13.37 -7.63 -29.13
CA VAL A 448 -12.10 -6.94 -29.36
C VAL A 448 -11.15 -7.86 -30.14
N SER A 449 -10.52 -7.33 -31.19
CA SER A 449 -9.57 -8.07 -32.03
C SER A 449 -8.31 -8.48 -31.25
N THR A 450 -7.56 -9.47 -31.75
CA THR A 450 -6.31 -9.94 -31.13
C THR A 450 -5.33 -8.80 -30.85
N TRP A 451 -5.19 -7.86 -31.78
CA TRP A 451 -4.36 -6.64 -31.61
C TRP A 451 -4.87 -5.71 -30.51
N GLY A 452 -6.19 -5.62 -30.30
CA GLY A 452 -6.77 -4.88 -29.18
C GLY A 452 -6.56 -5.60 -27.84
N SER A 453 -6.65 -6.93 -27.82
CA SER A 453 -6.33 -7.74 -26.64
C SER A 453 -4.85 -7.59 -26.23
N LEU A 454 -3.94 -7.70 -27.20
CA LEU A 454 -2.51 -7.41 -27.03
C LEU A 454 -2.28 -5.95 -26.58
N GLY A 455 -2.99 -4.98 -27.16
CA GLY A 455 -2.95 -3.58 -26.74
C GLY A 455 -3.41 -3.34 -25.30
N LEU A 456 -4.35 -4.16 -24.80
CA LEU A 456 -4.83 -4.11 -23.42
C LEU A 456 -3.81 -4.72 -22.44
N HIS A 457 -3.28 -5.89 -22.80
CA HIS A 457 -2.18 -6.54 -22.09
C HIS A 457 -0.95 -5.62 -22.00
N ALA A 458 -0.63 -4.93 -23.10
CA ALA A 458 0.40 -3.90 -23.15
C ALA A 458 0.07 -2.67 -22.29
N ALA A 459 -1.18 -2.25 -22.20
CA ALA A 459 -1.57 -1.16 -21.28
C ALA A 459 -1.31 -1.55 -19.81
N TYR A 460 -1.62 -2.80 -19.42
CA TYR A 460 -1.30 -3.33 -18.10
C TYR A 460 0.21 -3.37 -17.84
N TYR A 461 1.01 -4.01 -18.69
CA TYR A 461 2.47 -4.10 -18.49
C TYR A 461 3.21 -2.77 -18.66
N GLY A 462 2.67 -1.85 -19.47
CA GLY A 462 3.16 -0.47 -19.57
C GLY A 462 3.10 0.29 -18.26
N GLY A 463 2.18 -0.08 -17.36
CA GLY A 463 2.13 0.44 -15.99
C GLY A 463 3.41 0.12 -15.18
N TYR A 464 3.99 -1.07 -15.38
CA TYR A 464 5.27 -1.46 -14.78
C TYR A 464 6.48 -0.73 -15.41
N LEU A 465 6.41 -0.30 -16.66
CA LEU A 465 7.48 0.52 -17.25
C LEU A 465 7.57 1.90 -16.57
N VAL A 466 6.44 2.48 -16.17
CA VAL A 466 6.37 3.87 -15.67
C VAL A 466 6.35 3.96 -14.14
N SER A 467 5.49 3.22 -13.45
CA SER A 467 5.21 3.47 -12.03
C SER A 467 6.35 3.15 -11.04
N PRO A 468 7.20 2.11 -11.24
CA PRO A 468 8.30 1.81 -10.32
C PRO A 468 9.34 2.92 -10.29
N LEU A 469 9.72 3.47 -11.45
CA LEU A 469 10.73 4.53 -11.54
C LEU A 469 10.21 5.89 -11.07
N THR A 470 8.92 6.18 -11.28
CA THR A 470 8.30 7.47 -10.97
C THR A 470 7.77 7.50 -9.53
N ILE A 471 6.74 6.69 -9.23
CA ILE A 471 6.04 6.68 -7.94
C ILE A 471 6.75 5.77 -6.94
N GLY A 472 7.04 4.53 -7.31
CA GLY A 472 7.60 3.50 -6.42
C GLY A 472 8.93 3.93 -5.80
N ARG A 473 9.89 4.31 -6.64
CA ARG A 473 11.21 4.85 -6.24
C ARG A 473 11.09 6.07 -5.33
N PHE A 474 10.19 7.00 -5.65
CA PHE A 474 10.01 8.25 -4.90
C PHE A 474 9.43 7.98 -3.51
N MET A 475 8.35 7.19 -3.42
CA MET A 475 7.77 6.73 -2.16
C MET A 475 8.79 5.95 -1.32
N LEU A 476 9.47 4.97 -1.92
CA LEU A 476 10.35 4.04 -1.19
C LEU A 476 11.58 4.73 -0.61
N LYS A 477 12.18 5.70 -1.33
CA LYS A 477 13.35 6.43 -0.82
C LYS A 477 12.99 7.44 0.26
N ILE A 478 11.88 8.18 0.14
CA ILE A 478 11.57 9.29 1.04
C ILE A 478 10.69 8.86 2.23
N TRP A 479 9.69 7.98 2.01
CA TRP A 479 8.70 7.60 3.04
C TRP A 479 8.73 6.10 3.39
N GLY A 480 9.72 5.35 2.90
CA GLY A 480 9.97 3.96 3.31
C GLY A 480 9.08 2.90 2.66
N PHE A 481 9.25 1.66 3.13
CA PHE A 481 8.54 0.50 2.61
C PHE A 481 7.04 0.61 2.91
N LYS A 482 6.69 1.02 4.13
CA LYS A 482 5.29 1.06 4.59
C LYS A 482 4.42 1.98 3.75
N SER A 483 4.91 3.18 3.46
CA SER A 483 4.19 4.16 2.65
C SER A 483 4.04 3.70 1.20
N THR A 484 5.03 2.96 0.68
CA THR A 484 5.00 2.44 -0.70
C THR A 484 3.96 1.33 -0.87
N PHE A 485 3.82 0.42 0.11
CA PHE A 485 2.72 -0.56 0.13
C PHE A 485 1.33 0.12 0.11
N ILE A 486 1.14 1.15 0.95
CA ILE A 486 -0.14 1.87 1.04
C ILE A 486 -0.44 2.63 -0.26
N ALA A 487 0.56 3.30 -0.85
CA ALA A 487 0.41 4.01 -2.12
C ALA A 487 0.08 3.06 -3.29
N GLY A 488 0.77 1.92 -3.38
CA GLY A 488 0.53 0.92 -4.44
C GLY A 488 -0.87 0.33 -4.36
N LEU A 489 -1.33 -0.08 -3.18
CA LEU A 489 -2.70 -0.59 -2.98
C LEU A 489 -3.77 0.47 -3.26
N PHE A 490 -3.53 1.74 -2.90
CA PHE A 490 -4.47 2.81 -3.21
C PHE A 490 -4.60 3.08 -4.72
N ILE A 491 -3.48 3.14 -5.45
CA ILE A 491 -3.47 3.30 -6.91
C ILE A 491 -4.15 2.09 -7.57
N TYR A 492 -3.82 0.89 -7.11
CA TYR A 492 -4.41 -0.36 -7.57
C TYR A 492 -5.94 -0.39 -7.37
N ALA A 493 -6.42 -0.05 -6.18
CA ALA A 493 -7.84 0.06 -5.88
C ALA A 493 -8.56 1.12 -6.73
N CYS A 494 -7.92 2.27 -7.01
CA CYS A 494 -8.46 3.27 -7.93
C CYS A 494 -8.63 2.67 -9.33
N GLY A 495 -7.63 1.93 -9.83
CA GLY A 495 -7.72 1.22 -11.12
C GLY A 495 -8.85 0.19 -11.13
N ALA A 496 -8.95 -0.65 -10.09
CA ALA A 496 -10.01 -1.65 -9.92
C ALA A 496 -11.41 -1.01 -9.93
N LEU A 497 -11.59 0.15 -9.29
CA LEU A 497 -12.86 0.89 -9.31
C LEU A 497 -13.12 1.58 -10.67
N ILE A 498 -12.09 2.02 -11.40
CA ILE A 498 -12.18 2.60 -12.76
C ILE A 498 -12.44 1.52 -13.84
N PHE A 499 -12.44 0.22 -13.50
CA PHE A 499 -13.00 -0.82 -14.37
C PHE A 499 -14.53 -0.82 -14.43
N TRP A 500 -15.24 -0.51 -13.33
CA TRP A 500 -16.71 -0.42 -13.33
C TRP A 500 -17.26 0.53 -14.41
N PRO A 501 -16.84 1.82 -14.51
CA PRO A 501 -17.37 2.74 -15.50
C PRO A 501 -16.96 2.33 -16.93
N SER A 502 -15.75 1.79 -17.09
CA SER A 502 -15.23 1.28 -18.37
C SER A 502 -16.06 0.11 -18.90
N ALA A 503 -16.48 -0.81 -18.02
CA ALA A 503 -17.35 -1.92 -18.36
C ALA A 503 -18.79 -1.49 -18.73
N VAL A 504 -19.28 -0.38 -18.16
CA VAL A 504 -20.58 0.24 -18.51
C VAL A 504 -20.51 0.96 -19.85
N LEU A 505 -19.41 1.68 -20.11
CA LEU A 505 -19.18 2.41 -21.37
C LEU A 505 -18.90 1.48 -22.57
N ARG A 506 -18.53 0.22 -22.33
CA ARG A 506 -18.20 -0.80 -23.36
C ARG A 506 -17.21 -0.30 -24.41
N SER A 507 -16.26 0.54 -23.98
CA SER A 507 -15.34 1.26 -24.86
C SER A 507 -13.89 0.94 -24.52
N PHE A 508 -13.06 0.78 -25.54
CA PHE A 508 -11.68 0.32 -25.39
C PHE A 508 -10.76 1.30 -24.63
N PRO A 509 -10.73 2.62 -24.92
CA PRO A 509 -9.79 3.53 -24.25
C PRO A 509 -9.98 3.63 -22.72
N PRO A 510 -11.21 3.72 -22.16
CA PRO A 510 -11.41 3.62 -20.70
C PRO A 510 -10.85 2.32 -20.10
N PHE A 511 -11.05 1.19 -20.78
CA PHE A 511 -10.61 -0.14 -20.32
C PHE A 511 -9.08 -0.31 -20.39
N ALA A 512 -8.42 0.34 -21.35
CA ALA A 512 -6.97 0.46 -21.42
C ALA A 512 -6.41 1.37 -20.30
N ILE A 513 -7.09 2.49 -20.00
CA ILE A 513 -6.71 3.39 -18.90
C ILE A 513 -6.86 2.70 -17.54
N SER A 514 -7.94 1.95 -17.29
CA SER A 514 -8.09 1.19 -16.03
C SER A 514 -7.02 0.10 -15.88
N ASN A 515 -6.69 -0.62 -16.96
CA ASN A 515 -5.58 -1.58 -16.97
C ASN A 515 -4.23 -0.92 -16.66
N PHE A 516 -3.92 0.21 -17.29
CA PHE A 516 -2.68 0.96 -17.04
C PHE A 516 -2.58 1.47 -15.59
N ILE A 517 -3.68 1.93 -14.99
CA ILE A 517 -3.70 2.36 -13.58
C ILE A 517 -3.51 1.16 -12.63
N VAL A 518 -4.12 0.01 -12.91
CA VAL A 518 -3.92 -1.23 -12.13
C VAL A 518 -2.46 -1.71 -12.23
N GLY A 519 -1.90 -1.78 -13.44
CA GLY A 519 -0.48 -2.12 -13.65
C GLY A 519 0.46 -1.13 -12.97
N CYS A 520 0.11 0.16 -12.95
CA CYS A 520 0.84 1.16 -12.16
C CYS A 520 0.79 0.87 -10.66
N GLY A 521 -0.37 0.48 -10.12
CA GLY A 521 -0.53 0.10 -8.71
C GLY A 521 0.37 -1.09 -8.34
N PHE A 522 0.33 -2.16 -9.13
CA PHE A 522 1.17 -3.34 -8.92
C PHE A 522 2.67 -3.05 -9.07
N GLY A 523 3.09 -2.24 -10.06
CA GLY A 523 4.50 -1.83 -10.19
C GLY A 523 5.05 -1.10 -8.95
N VAL A 524 4.21 -0.29 -8.29
CA VAL A 524 4.57 0.36 -7.01
C VAL A 524 4.66 -0.66 -5.88
N LEU A 525 3.81 -1.69 -5.85
CA LEU A 525 3.88 -2.76 -4.86
C LEU A 525 5.11 -3.65 -5.03
N GLU A 526 5.41 -4.12 -6.25
CA GLU A 526 6.60 -4.95 -6.53
C GLU A 526 7.91 -4.21 -6.23
N THR A 527 7.91 -2.87 -6.37
CA THR A 527 9.03 -2.00 -5.96
C THR A 527 9.36 -2.10 -4.47
N ALA A 528 8.37 -2.35 -3.61
CA ALA A 528 8.56 -2.45 -2.16
C ALA A 528 8.58 -3.90 -1.65
N ALA A 529 7.82 -4.80 -2.26
CA ALA A 529 7.54 -6.11 -1.69
C ALA A 529 8.67 -7.12 -1.86
N ASN A 530 9.17 -7.31 -3.08
CA ASN A 530 10.30 -8.19 -3.34
C ASN A 530 11.56 -7.79 -2.54
N PRO A 531 11.98 -6.50 -2.48
CA PRO A 531 13.09 -6.12 -1.59
C PRO A 531 12.73 -6.28 -0.11
N PHE A 532 11.49 -6.05 0.34
CA PHE A 532 11.11 -6.31 1.73
C PHE A 532 11.34 -7.77 2.13
N ILE A 533 10.86 -8.71 1.31
CA ILE A 533 10.94 -10.16 1.58
C ILE A 533 12.40 -10.65 1.49
N SER A 534 13.18 -10.17 0.51
CA SER A 534 14.59 -10.55 0.38
C SER A 534 15.47 -9.92 1.46
N LEU A 535 15.19 -8.70 1.94
CA LEU A 535 15.98 -8.00 2.96
C LEU A 535 15.58 -8.33 4.41
N CYS A 536 14.35 -8.80 4.67
CA CYS A 536 13.87 -9.10 6.01
C CYS A 536 14.46 -10.41 6.57
N GLY A 537 15.57 -10.26 7.30
CA GLY A 537 16.30 -11.36 7.94
C GLY A 537 17.68 -11.64 7.31
N PRO A 538 18.33 -12.76 7.69
CA PRO A 538 19.66 -13.12 7.19
C PRO A 538 19.76 -13.20 5.66
N GLN A 539 20.77 -12.54 5.09
CA GLN A 539 20.96 -12.42 3.63
C GLN A 539 21.25 -13.77 2.93
N GLU A 540 21.73 -14.76 3.68
CA GLU A 540 21.98 -16.14 3.24
C GLU A 540 20.71 -16.86 2.73
N ASN A 541 19.53 -16.49 3.23
CA ASN A 541 18.24 -17.15 2.91
C ASN A 541 17.31 -16.28 2.03
N ALA A 542 17.84 -15.26 1.34
CA ALA A 542 17.04 -14.27 0.62
C ALA A 542 16.22 -14.87 -0.54
N GLU A 543 16.85 -15.73 -1.35
CA GLU A 543 16.22 -16.46 -2.46
C GLU A 543 15.14 -17.42 -1.96
N ILE A 544 15.40 -18.12 -0.86
CA ILE A 544 14.48 -19.11 -0.29
C ILE A 544 13.21 -18.40 0.21
N ARG A 545 13.37 -17.29 0.95
CA ARG A 545 12.24 -16.45 1.37
C ARG A 545 11.43 -15.95 0.18
N LEU A 546 12.11 -15.36 -0.82
CA LEU A 546 11.43 -14.73 -1.93
C LEU A 546 10.68 -15.76 -2.80
N ASN A 547 11.31 -16.90 -3.11
CA ASN A 547 10.64 -18.00 -3.82
C ASN A 547 9.45 -18.54 -3.03
N LEU A 548 9.56 -18.75 -1.71
CA LEU A 548 8.46 -19.26 -0.89
C LEU A 548 7.27 -18.30 -0.85
N SER A 549 7.50 -16.99 -0.70
CA SER A 549 6.43 -15.99 -0.73
C SER A 549 5.80 -15.85 -2.12
N GLN A 550 6.61 -15.87 -3.18
CA GLN A 550 6.16 -15.86 -4.58
C GLN A 550 5.44 -17.17 -4.98
N ALA A 551 5.74 -18.31 -4.34
CA ALA A 551 5.00 -19.56 -4.53
C ALA A 551 3.58 -19.46 -3.93
N ILE A 552 3.48 -18.87 -2.75
CA ILE A 552 2.20 -18.65 -2.04
C ILE A 552 1.35 -17.57 -2.73
N GLN A 553 1.94 -16.58 -3.41
CA GLN A 553 1.24 -15.69 -4.33
C GLN A 553 0.66 -16.46 -5.53
N ALA A 554 1.44 -17.38 -6.13
CA ALA A 554 1.04 -18.16 -7.30
C ALA A 554 -0.06 -19.20 -7.00
N THR A 555 -0.11 -19.78 -5.79
CA THR A 555 -1.27 -20.61 -5.40
C THR A 555 -2.54 -19.77 -5.20
N GLY A 556 -2.40 -18.50 -4.81
CA GLY A 556 -3.51 -17.54 -4.77
C GLY A 556 -4.11 -17.26 -6.15
N SER A 557 -3.27 -17.03 -7.17
CA SER A 557 -3.77 -16.79 -8.53
C SER A 557 -4.40 -18.04 -9.15
N VAL A 558 -3.82 -19.23 -8.97
CA VAL A 558 -4.43 -20.52 -9.36
C VAL A 558 -5.81 -20.71 -8.70
N LEU A 559 -5.92 -20.45 -7.40
CA LEU A 559 -7.19 -20.55 -6.67
C LEU A 559 -8.24 -19.58 -7.22
N SER A 560 -7.85 -18.33 -7.54
CA SER A 560 -8.79 -17.34 -8.10
C SER A 560 -9.30 -17.70 -9.49
N ALA A 561 -8.48 -18.30 -10.36
CA ALA A 561 -8.92 -18.75 -11.68
C ALA A 561 -10.03 -19.82 -11.56
N VAL A 562 -9.81 -20.84 -10.72
CA VAL A 562 -10.79 -21.90 -10.43
C VAL A 562 -12.06 -21.34 -9.80
N LEU A 563 -11.92 -20.40 -8.86
CA LEU A 563 -13.04 -19.78 -8.16
C LEU A 563 -13.86 -18.89 -9.12
N ALA A 564 -13.21 -18.16 -10.00
CA ALA A 564 -13.86 -17.35 -11.03
C ALA A 564 -14.68 -18.25 -11.97
N GLU A 565 -14.05 -19.25 -12.58
CA GLU A 565 -14.69 -20.23 -13.47
C GLU A 565 -15.94 -20.87 -12.81
N LYS A 566 -15.75 -21.49 -11.64
CA LYS A 566 -16.78 -22.37 -11.05
C LYS A 566 -17.87 -21.64 -10.27
N VAL A 567 -17.67 -20.36 -9.92
CA VAL A 567 -18.64 -19.56 -9.15
C VAL A 567 -19.16 -18.33 -9.91
N LEU A 568 -18.32 -17.56 -10.60
CA LEU A 568 -18.76 -16.35 -11.30
C LEU A 568 -19.41 -16.66 -12.67
N PHE A 569 -18.78 -17.52 -13.47
CA PHE A 569 -19.16 -17.76 -14.88
C PHE A 569 -20.19 -18.88 -15.09
N ARG A 570 -20.64 -19.56 -14.04
CA ARG A 570 -21.51 -20.77 -14.06
C ARG A 570 -22.86 -20.65 -14.82
N SER A 571 -23.25 -19.47 -15.31
CA SER A 571 -24.49 -19.28 -16.08
C SER A 571 -24.33 -18.18 -17.13
N VAL A 572 -23.91 -18.53 -18.35
CA VAL A 572 -23.60 -17.56 -19.42
C VAL A 572 -24.86 -16.87 -19.94
N THR A 573 -25.16 -15.68 -19.39
CA THR A 573 -26.26 -14.82 -19.87
C THR A 573 -25.74 -13.39 -20.01
N SER A 574 -25.67 -12.90 -21.24
CA SER A 574 -24.84 -11.75 -21.64
C SER A 574 -25.05 -10.49 -20.78
N ALA A 575 -26.29 -10.12 -20.46
CA ALA A 575 -26.59 -8.97 -19.62
C ALA A 575 -26.23 -9.17 -18.13
N ALA A 576 -26.55 -10.33 -17.55
CA ALA A 576 -26.32 -10.60 -16.13
C ALA A 576 -24.83 -10.85 -15.80
N ASN A 577 -24.06 -11.34 -16.77
CA ASN A 577 -22.61 -11.50 -16.63
C ASN A 577 -21.92 -10.14 -16.38
N LEU A 578 -22.24 -9.12 -17.19
CA LEU A 578 -21.65 -7.77 -17.07
C LEU A 578 -21.85 -7.15 -15.67
N VAL A 579 -23.00 -7.44 -15.06
CA VAL A 579 -23.36 -7.03 -13.69
C VAL A 579 -22.47 -7.72 -12.65
N ARG A 580 -22.27 -9.04 -12.75
CA ARG A 580 -21.40 -9.79 -11.83
C ARG A 580 -19.95 -9.33 -11.88
N PHE A 581 -19.44 -8.96 -13.05
CA PHE A 581 -18.06 -8.46 -13.18
C PHE A 581 -17.88 -7.13 -12.46
N GLN A 582 -18.80 -6.18 -12.67
CA GLN A 582 -18.81 -4.89 -11.98
C GLN A 582 -18.76 -5.08 -10.45
N TRP A 583 -19.61 -5.97 -9.89
CA TRP A 583 -19.55 -6.33 -8.47
C TRP A 583 -18.22 -6.93 -8.02
N THR A 584 -17.58 -7.75 -8.85
CA THR A 584 -16.29 -8.37 -8.54
C THR A 584 -15.17 -7.33 -8.50
N TYR A 585 -15.13 -6.40 -9.46
CA TYR A 585 -14.18 -5.27 -9.47
C TYR A 585 -14.35 -4.36 -8.23
N LEU A 586 -15.59 -4.08 -7.80
CA LEU A 586 -15.87 -3.33 -6.57
C LEU A 586 -15.42 -4.07 -5.31
N ALA A 587 -15.68 -5.37 -5.22
CA ALA A 587 -15.25 -6.20 -4.10
C ALA A 587 -13.71 -6.22 -3.95
N ILE A 588 -13.00 -6.33 -5.08
CA ILE A 588 -11.53 -6.23 -5.14
C ILE A 588 -11.07 -4.85 -4.65
N GLY A 589 -11.55 -3.77 -5.27
CA GLY A 589 -11.12 -2.41 -4.89
C GLY A 589 -11.38 -2.06 -3.42
N LEU A 590 -12.54 -2.44 -2.87
CA LEU A 590 -12.84 -2.26 -1.44
C LEU A 590 -11.96 -3.14 -0.52
N PHE A 591 -11.61 -4.35 -0.96
CA PHE A 591 -10.69 -5.23 -0.25
C PHE A 591 -9.27 -4.64 -0.21
N ASP A 592 -8.77 -4.09 -1.32
CA ASP A 592 -7.45 -3.47 -1.40
C ASP A 592 -7.34 -2.20 -0.55
N LEU A 593 -8.44 -1.43 -0.46
CA LEU A 593 -8.56 -0.27 0.44
C LEU A 593 -8.54 -0.70 1.93
N LEU A 594 -9.22 -1.80 2.27
CA LEU A 594 -9.13 -2.41 3.61
C LEU A 594 -7.71 -2.94 3.89
N LEU A 595 -7.02 -3.47 2.89
CA LEU A 595 -5.65 -3.96 3.01
C LEU A 595 -4.64 -2.81 3.20
N ALA A 596 -4.85 -1.68 2.52
CA ALA A 596 -4.09 -0.45 2.73
C ALA A 596 -4.31 0.10 4.15
N ALA A 597 -5.54 0.04 4.68
CA ALA A 597 -5.84 0.36 6.07
C ALA A 597 -5.11 -0.57 7.05
N ALA A 598 -5.07 -1.88 6.77
CA ALA A 598 -4.34 -2.84 7.59
C ALA A 598 -2.84 -2.53 7.63
N PHE A 599 -2.20 -2.32 6.47
CA PHE A 599 -0.80 -1.88 6.39
C PHE A 599 -0.54 -0.57 7.14
N TYR A 600 -1.49 0.38 7.14
CA TYR A 600 -1.37 1.61 7.92
C TYR A 600 -1.30 1.35 9.44
N TYR A 601 -2.02 0.38 9.99
CA TYR A 601 -1.93 0.03 11.41
C TYR A 601 -0.77 -0.92 11.75
N LEU A 602 -0.32 -1.75 10.81
CA LEU A 602 0.73 -2.75 11.07
C LEU A 602 2.11 -2.13 11.33
N PRO A 603 2.85 -2.58 12.37
CA PRO A 603 4.20 -2.09 12.68
C PRO A 603 5.25 -2.79 11.77
N ILE A 604 5.26 -2.42 10.50
CA ILE A 604 6.23 -2.91 9.51
C ILE A 604 7.65 -2.46 9.92
N PRO A 605 8.66 -3.37 9.97
CA PRO A 605 10.04 -2.97 10.18
C PRO A 605 10.61 -2.32 8.91
N GLU A 606 11.41 -1.26 9.08
CA GLU A 606 12.02 -0.54 7.96
C GLU A 606 13.55 -0.65 7.97
N ALA A 607 14.19 -0.14 6.93
CA ALA A 607 15.64 0.01 6.82
C ALA A 607 15.97 1.38 6.20
N THR A 608 16.90 2.11 6.81
CA THR A 608 17.40 3.39 6.28
C THR A 608 18.36 3.15 5.11
N ASP A 609 18.68 4.20 4.35
CA ASP A 609 19.71 4.10 3.30
C ASP A 609 21.11 3.88 3.93
N ASP A 610 21.30 4.31 5.19
CA ASP A 610 22.51 4.09 5.99
C ASP A 610 22.61 2.64 6.50
N ASP A 611 21.52 2.05 7.01
CA ASP A 611 21.45 0.62 7.38
C ASP A 611 21.86 -0.26 6.18
N LEU A 612 21.41 0.12 4.98
CA LEU A 612 21.71 -0.58 3.73
C LEU A 612 23.15 -0.35 3.26
N GLN A 613 23.71 0.85 3.45
CA GLN A 613 25.12 1.11 3.16
C GLN A 613 26.04 0.34 4.12
N GLU A 614 25.71 0.31 5.43
CA GLU A 614 26.44 -0.46 6.43
C GLU A 614 26.41 -1.96 6.14
N LEU A 615 25.31 -2.48 5.55
CA LEU A 615 25.22 -3.85 5.06
C LEU A 615 26.20 -4.14 3.92
N ALA A 616 26.39 -3.20 2.99
CA ALA A 616 27.31 -3.36 1.86
C ALA A 616 28.78 -3.17 2.26
N ASP A 617 29.08 -2.20 3.12
CA ASP A 617 30.44 -1.91 3.59
C ASP A 617 31.05 -3.07 4.40
N ARG A 618 30.21 -3.96 4.97
CA ARG A 618 30.64 -5.23 5.59
C ARG A 618 31.22 -6.25 4.59
N ARG A 619 30.95 -6.10 3.29
CA ARG A 619 31.51 -6.92 2.19
C ARG A 619 32.39 -6.08 1.24
N LYS A 620 33.14 -5.12 1.79
CA LYS A 620 33.92 -4.13 1.03
C LYS A 620 34.80 -4.75 -0.06
N ASP A 621 35.43 -5.89 0.22
CA ASP A 621 36.35 -6.57 -0.70
C ASP A 621 35.61 -7.21 -1.90
N ASP A 622 34.34 -7.57 -1.73
CA ASP A 622 33.48 -8.10 -2.81
C ASP A 622 32.81 -6.96 -3.59
N VAL A 623 32.45 -5.88 -2.89
CA VAL A 623 31.75 -4.70 -3.44
C VAL A 623 32.68 -3.79 -4.24
N THR A 624 33.96 -3.70 -3.87
CA THR A 624 34.96 -2.86 -4.57
C THR A 624 35.65 -3.54 -5.75
N ALA A 625 35.45 -4.85 -5.94
CA ALA A 625 36.00 -5.60 -7.08
C ALA A 625 35.51 -5.03 -8.43
N ARG A 626 36.37 -5.11 -9.46
CA ARG A 626 36.11 -4.51 -10.79
C ARG A 626 36.40 -5.47 -11.95
N ILE A 627 35.55 -5.41 -12.96
CA ILE A 627 35.63 -6.09 -14.25
C ILE A 627 35.83 -5.02 -15.32
N PHE A 628 36.93 -5.06 -16.08
CA PHE A 628 37.27 -4.05 -17.11
C PHE A 628 37.12 -2.58 -16.61
N GLY A 629 37.46 -2.32 -15.35
CA GLY A 629 37.35 -1.00 -14.70
C GLY A 629 35.98 -0.65 -14.12
N LEU A 630 34.90 -1.33 -14.51
CA LEU A 630 33.54 -1.18 -13.98
C LEU A 630 33.38 -1.97 -12.66
N PRO A 631 32.71 -1.45 -11.62
CA PRO A 631 32.46 -2.22 -10.39
C PRO A 631 31.56 -3.43 -10.65
N VAL A 632 31.95 -4.60 -10.13
CA VAL A 632 31.26 -5.89 -10.33
C VAL A 632 29.77 -5.77 -10.00
N VAL A 633 29.43 -5.10 -8.89
CA VAL A 633 28.06 -4.91 -8.43
C VAL A 633 27.15 -4.28 -9.50
N TRP A 634 27.63 -3.25 -10.22
CA TRP A 634 26.85 -2.61 -11.29
C TRP A 634 26.79 -3.46 -12.56
N ALA A 635 27.87 -4.19 -12.90
CA ALA A 635 27.85 -5.13 -14.03
C ALA A 635 26.83 -6.26 -13.81
N THR A 636 26.90 -6.93 -12.65
CA THR A 636 25.94 -7.95 -12.22
C THR A 636 24.51 -7.41 -12.19
N PHE A 637 24.31 -6.21 -11.65
CA PHE A 637 22.99 -5.58 -11.59
C PHE A 637 22.40 -5.32 -12.99
N THR A 638 23.18 -4.74 -13.92
CA THR A 638 22.72 -4.46 -15.28
C THR A 638 22.40 -5.75 -16.05
N LEU A 639 23.22 -6.79 -15.92
CA LEU A 639 22.95 -8.10 -16.54
C LEU A 639 21.75 -8.82 -15.90
N ALA A 640 21.55 -8.69 -14.58
CA ALA A 640 20.37 -9.20 -13.91
C ALA A 640 19.09 -8.50 -14.39
N ALA A 641 19.12 -7.17 -14.54
CA ALA A 641 17.98 -6.40 -15.03
C ALA A 641 17.65 -6.72 -16.50
N PHE A 642 18.67 -6.87 -17.35
CA PHE A 642 18.51 -7.33 -18.73
C PHE A 642 17.91 -8.74 -18.79
N SER A 643 18.44 -9.67 -18.00
CA SER A 643 17.94 -11.06 -17.92
C SER A 643 16.49 -11.11 -17.45
N GLN A 644 16.13 -10.36 -16.40
CA GLN A 644 14.77 -10.28 -15.87
C GLN A 644 13.78 -9.70 -16.90
N PHE A 645 14.18 -8.69 -17.67
CA PHE A 645 13.35 -8.09 -18.72
C PHE A 645 13.01 -9.09 -19.83
N TRP A 646 14.02 -9.79 -20.37
CA TRP A 646 13.83 -10.79 -21.42
C TRP A 646 13.12 -12.05 -20.90
N TYR A 647 13.31 -12.40 -19.63
CA TYR A 647 12.59 -13.49 -18.96
C TYR A 647 11.09 -13.18 -18.85
N VAL A 648 10.69 -12.01 -18.31
CA VAL A 648 9.26 -11.66 -18.20
C VAL A 648 8.64 -11.47 -19.58
N ALA A 649 9.39 -10.90 -20.53
CA ALA A 649 8.98 -10.82 -21.93
C ALA A 649 8.60 -12.19 -22.51
N SER A 650 9.45 -13.22 -22.39
CA SER A 650 9.14 -14.58 -22.85
C SER A 650 8.01 -15.23 -22.05
N GLN A 651 7.96 -15.04 -20.73
CA GLN A 651 6.91 -15.57 -19.85
C GLN A 651 5.50 -15.16 -20.34
N GLU A 652 5.31 -13.88 -20.69
CA GLU A 652 4.01 -13.42 -21.21
C GLU A 652 3.70 -13.93 -22.62
N VAL A 653 4.71 -14.12 -23.49
CA VAL A 653 4.52 -14.79 -24.80
C VAL A 653 4.03 -16.24 -24.60
N LEU A 654 4.58 -16.96 -23.62
CA LEU A 654 4.14 -18.33 -23.31
C LEU A 654 2.69 -18.32 -22.80
N ILE A 655 2.40 -17.53 -21.76
CA ILE A 655 1.08 -17.49 -21.13
C ILE A 655 -0.02 -17.08 -22.12
N PHE A 656 0.25 -16.09 -22.99
CA PHE A 656 -0.73 -15.59 -23.97
C PHE A 656 -0.98 -16.57 -25.13
N SER A 657 0.01 -17.38 -25.52
CA SER A 657 -0.13 -18.31 -26.66
C SER A 657 -0.46 -19.77 -26.30
N PHE A 658 -0.38 -20.14 -25.01
CA PHE A 658 -0.47 -21.54 -24.60
C PHE A 658 -1.82 -22.22 -24.89
N THR A 659 -2.95 -21.53 -24.75
CA THR A 659 -4.28 -22.10 -25.05
C THR A 659 -4.40 -22.47 -26.53
N ASP A 660 -3.95 -21.58 -27.40
CA ASP A 660 -4.03 -21.71 -28.84
C ASP A 660 -3.02 -22.76 -29.34
N TYR A 661 -1.86 -22.85 -28.67
CA TYR A 661 -0.88 -23.92 -28.87
C TYR A 661 -1.50 -25.30 -28.55
N VAL A 662 -2.13 -25.46 -27.39
CA VAL A 662 -2.82 -26.70 -27.00
C VAL A 662 -3.94 -27.04 -27.99
N GLN A 663 -4.73 -26.05 -28.42
CA GLN A 663 -5.80 -26.25 -29.40
C GLN A 663 -5.29 -26.68 -30.77
N GLN A 664 -4.16 -26.16 -31.25
CA GLN A 664 -3.55 -26.60 -32.51
C GLN A 664 -2.85 -27.95 -32.41
N GLN A 665 -2.29 -28.30 -31.24
CA GLN A 665 -1.68 -29.61 -31.00
C GLN A 665 -2.73 -30.72 -30.80
N LEU A 666 -3.92 -30.39 -30.29
CA LEU A 666 -5.03 -31.32 -30.02
C LEU A 666 -6.33 -30.87 -30.72
N PRO A 667 -6.39 -30.86 -32.07
CA PRO A 667 -7.53 -30.31 -32.82
C PRO A 667 -8.84 -31.08 -32.60
N ASN A 668 -8.76 -32.37 -32.23
CA ASN A 668 -9.92 -33.20 -31.87
C ASN A 668 -10.29 -33.10 -30.37
N GLY A 669 -9.62 -32.22 -29.61
CA GLY A 669 -9.67 -32.17 -28.15
C GLY A 669 -8.91 -33.31 -27.47
N SER A 670 -8.99 -33.35 -26.14
CA SER A 670 -8.67 -34.54 -25.33
C SER A 670 -9.97 -35.04 -24.67
N ALA A 671 -10.03 -36.32 -24.30
CA ALA A 671 -11.28 -36.94 -23.85
C ALA A 671 -11.88 -36.29 -22.57
N ASP A 672 -11.02 -35.80 -21.67
CA ASP A 672 -11.42 -35.34 -20.33
C ASP A 672 -11.09 -33.86 -20.03
N LEU A 673 -10.31 -33.17 -20.87
CA LEU A 673 -9.75 -31.83 -20.57
C LEU A 673 -9.86 -30.86 -21.75
N MET A 674 -10.23 -29.61 -21.44
CA MET A 674 -10.26 -28.48 -22.37
C MET A 674 -8.92 -27.72 -22.40
N PRO A 675 -8.60 -26.93 -23.45
CA PRO A 675 -7.34 -26.16 -23.51
C PRO A 675 -7.11 -25.22 -22.31
N LEU A 676 -8.19 -24.74 -21.67
CA LEU A 676 -8.12 -23.92 -20.45
C LEU A 676 -7.62 -24.71 -19.23
N ASP A 677 -8.00 -25.99 -19.09
CA ASP A 677 -7.53 -26.87 -18.01
C ASP A 677 -6.01 -27.10 -18.10
N PHE A 678 -5.47 -27.19 -19.32
CA PHE A 678 -4.03 -27.29 -19.53
C PHE A 678 -3.31 -25.99 -19.12
N LEU A 679 -3.87 -24.80 -19.38
CA LEU A 679 -3.31 -23.54 -18.87
C LEU A 679 -3.37 -23.46 -17.33
N LEU A 680 -4.47 -23.92 -16.74
CA LEU A 680 -4.61 -24.01 -15.28
C LEU A 680 -3.57 -24.98 -14.67
N LEU A 681 -3.34 -26.13 -15.31
CA LEU A 681 -2.30 -27.09 -14.94
C LEU A 681 -0.89 -26.48 -15.07
N GLY A 682 -0.62 -25.71 -16.14
CA GLY A 682 0.62 -24.95 -16.31
C GLY A 682 0.85 -23.94 -15.19
N ARG A 683 -0.17 -23.15 -14.85
CA ARG A 683 -0.14 -22.21 -13.69
C ARG A 683 0.07 -22.95 -12.36
N GLY A 684 -0.49 -24.15 -12.21
CA GLY A 684 -0.24 -25.04 -11.07
C GLY A 684 1.20 -25.57 -11.00
N LEU A 685 1.78 -26.01 -12.13
CA LEU A 685 3.17 -26.44 -12.24
C LEU A 685 4.16 -25.29 -11.99
N PHE A 686 3.82 -24.07 -12.42
CA PHE A 686 4.58 -22.86 -12.11
C PHE A 686 4.60 -22.57 -10.60
N ALA A 687 3.46 -22.67 -9.92
CA ALA A 687 3.37 -22.51 -8.47
C ALA A 687 4.16 -23.61 -7.72
N LEU A 688 4.04 -24.87 -8.14
CA LEU A 688 4.81 -26.00 -7.61
C LEU A 688 6.32 -25.80 -7.83
N GLY A 689 6.72 -25.36 -9.01
CA GLY A 689 8.11 -25.07 -9.37
C GLY A 689 8.75 -24.02 -8.45
N ARG A 690 8.00 -23.02 -8.00
CA ARG A 690 8.50 -22.04 -7.01
C ARG A 690 8.79 -22.66 -5.64
N PHE A 691 7.99 -23.63 -5.19
CA PHE A 691 8.32 -24.42 -3.99
C PHE A 691 9.55 -25.32 -4.22
N VAL A 692 9.65 -25.99 -5.37
CA VAL A 692 10.82 -26.80 -5.74
C VAL A 692 12.09 -25.95 -5.79
N ALA A 693 12.03 -24.74 -6.37
CA ALA A 693 13.13 -23.79 -6.40
C ALA A 693 13.52 -23.30 -4.99
N ALA A 694 12.55 -23.01 -4.11
CA ALA A 694 12.83 -22.67 -2.72
C ALA A 694 13.57 -23.81 -1.98
N ILE A 695 13.18 -25.06 -2.22
CA ILE A 695 13.83 -26.25 -1.65
C ILE A 695 15.22 -26.48 -2.28
N ALA A 696 15.36 -26.32 -3.59
CA ALA A 696 16.65 -26.47 -4.28
C ALA A 696 17.71 -25.48 -3.77
N ASN A 697 17.30 -24.24 -3.44
CA ASN A 697 18.17 -23.22 -2.84
C ASN A 697 18.67 -23.58 -1.42
N LEU A 698 18.12 -24.60 -0.75
CA LEU A 698 18.69 -25.16 0.49
C LEU A 698 19.91 -26.05 0.24
N PHE A 699 20.05 -26.60 -0.97
CA PHE A 699 21.02 -27.64 -1.31
C PHE A 699 22.04 -27.23 -2.38
N PHE A 700 21.70 -26.27 -3.24
CA PHE A 700 22.52 -25.83 -4.36
C PHE A 700 22.66 -24.31 -4.36
N LYS A 701 23.79 -23.80 -4.87
CA LYS A 701 24.01 -22.35 -4.98
C LYS A 701 23.04 -21.77 -6.03
N PRO A 702 22.41 -20.61 -5.77
CA PRO A 702 21.36 -20.03 -6.62
C PRO A 702 21.71 -19.93 -8.12
N ARG A 703 22.98 -19.61 -8.46
CA ARG A 703 23.46 -19.54 -9.84
C ARG A 703 23.38 -20.86 -10.61
N TRP A 704 23.56 -22.02 -9.95
CA TRP A 704 23.42 -23.32 -10.60
C TRP A 704 21.96 -23.63 -10.94
N ILE A 705 21.05 -23.23 -10.06
CA ILE A 705 19.59 -23.38 -10.28
C ILE A 705 19.17 -22.51 -11.47
N LEU A 706 19.60 -21.25 -11.53
CA LEU A 706 19.37 -20.38 -12.70
C LEU A 706 19.91 -21.00 -14.01
N LEU A 707 21.14 -21.52 -14.01
CA LEU A 707 21.72 -22.12 -15.22
C LEU A 707 20.88 -23.31 -15.71
N VAL A 708 20.49 -24.22 -14.81
CA VAL A 708 19.66 -25.39 -15.15
C VAL A 708 18.26 -24.96 -15.60
N SER A 709 17.65 -23.97 -14.94
CA SER A 709 16.37 -23.37 -15.38
C SER A 709 16.46 -22.87 -16.82
N TYR A 710 17.45 -22.03 -17.15
CA TYR A 710 17.55 -21.45 -18.49
C TYR A 710 17.94 -22.47 -19.57
N ILE A 711 18.78 -23.47 -19.27
CA ILE A 711 19.05 -24.58 -20.19
C ILE A 711 17.74 -25.35 -20.47
N GLY A 712 16.97 -25.68 -19.44
CA GLY A 712 15.67 -26.33 -19.59
C GLY A 712 14.68 -25.50 -20.41
N LEU A 713 14.56 -24.20 -20.14
CA LEU A 713 13.70 -23.29 -20.90
C LEU A 713 14.04 -23.25 -22.39
N ILE A 714 15.32 -23.15 -22.74
CA ILE A 714 15.75 -23.13 -24.15
C ILE A 714 15.48 -24.49 -24.82
N VAL A 715 15.86 -25.60 -24.17
CA VAL A 715 15.67 -26.96 -24.71
C VAL A 715 14.19 -27.29 -24.89
N PHE A 716 13.34 -27.04 -23.89
CA PHE A 716 11.91 -27.32 -23.98
C PHE A 716 11.17 -26.36 -24.92
N ALA A 717 11.63 -25.11 -25.11
CA ALA A 717 11.04 -24.22 -26.09
C ALA A 717 11.35 -24.66 -27.54
N VAL A 718 12.57 -25.16 -27.80
CA VAL A 718 12.90 -25.81 -29.09
C VAL A 718 12.07 -27.08 -29.27
N LEU A 719 12.01 -27.96 -28.27
CA LEU A 719 11.25 -29.22 -28.38
C LEU A 719 9.74 -28.99 -28.53
N ALA A 720 9.15 -27.96 -27.91
CA ALA A 720 7.75 -27.60 -28.09
C ALA A 720 7.42 -27.08 -29.51
N LYS A 721 8.40 -26.53 -30.24
CA LYS A 721 8.23 -26.19 -31.65
C LYS A 721 8.15 -27.45 -32.53
N GLU A 722 9.04 -28.42 -32.30
CA GLU A 722 9.21 -29.58 -33.20
C GLU A 722 8.31 -30.79 -32.87
N LEU A 723 7.77 -30.88 -31.64
CA LEU A 723 6.95 -32.02 -31.21
C LEU A 723 5.46 -31.77 -31.43
N HIS A 724 4.74 -32.82 -31.82
CA HIS A 724 3.32 -32.77 -32.18
C HIS A 724 2.43 -33.59 -31.24
N GLY A 725 1.22 -33.08 -30.97
CA GLY A 725 0.22 -33.73 -30.12
C GLY A 725 0.54 -33.65 -28.62
N MET A 726 0.12 -34.67 -27.87
CA MET A 726 0.27 -34.73 -26.40
C MET A 726 1.72 -34.55 -25.92
N SER A 727 2.72 -35.00 -26.68
CA SER A 727 4.13 -34.81 -26.32
C SER A 727 4.53 -33.33 -26.38
N GLY A 728 4.10 -32.61 -27.42
CA GLY A 728 4.26 -31.15 -27.51
C GLY A 728 3.55 -30.41 -26.37
N VAL A 729 2.37 -30.85 -25.95
CA VAL A 729 1.63 -30.27 -24.81
C VAL A 729 2.37 -30.53 -23.49
N VAL A 730 2.84 -31.75 -23.22
CA VAL A 730 3.61 -32.08 -22.00
C VAL A 730 4.93 -31.31 -21.93
N ILE A 731 5.62 -31.14 -23.05
CA ILE A 731 6.86 -30.34 -23.11
C ILE A 731 6.57 -28.84 -22.93
N GLY A 732 5.45 -28.33 -23.47
CA GLY A 732 4.95 -26.99 -23.17
C GLY A 732 4.64 -26.76 -21.69
N LEU A 733 4.07 -27.77 -21.00
CA LEU A 733 3.85 -27.73 -19.55
C LEU A 733 5.17 -27.71 -18.74
N MET A 734 6.25 -28.30 -19.25
CA MET A 734 7.56 -28.26 -18.59
C MET A 734 8.21 -26.86 -18.61
N LEU A 735 7.86 -25.99 -19.56
CA LEU A 735 8.35 -24.60 -19.56
C LEU A 735 7.96 -23.88 -18.26
N PHE A 736 6.67 -23.91 -17.89
CA PHE A 736 6.15 -23.33 -16.65
C PHE A 736 6.92 -23.81 -15.40
N LEU A 737 7.32 -25.08 -15.36
CA LEU A 737 8.07 -25.66 -14.25
C LEU A 737 9.48 -25.06 -14.14
N PHE A 738 10.21 -24.94 -15.26
CA PHE A 738 11.59 -24.44 -15.27
C PHE A 738 11.67 -22.90 -15.17
N GLU A 739 10.63 -22.20 -15.60
CA GLU A 739 10.43 -20.75 -15.52
C GLU A 739 10.26 -20.28 -14.06
N SER A 740 9.38 -20.97 -13.33
CA SER A 740 8.88 -20.71 -11.97
C SER A 740 9.75 -19.84 -11.03
N GLY A 741 10.96 -20.30 -10.72
CA GLY A 741 11.85 -19.72 -9.71
C GLY A 741 12.82 -18.65 -10.23
N VAL A 742 12.95 -18.49 -11.56
CA VAL A 742 13.97 -17.61 -12.18
C VAL A 742 13.78 -16.17 -11.76
N PHE A 743 12.54 -15.66 -11.80
CA PHE A 743 12.18 -14.31 -11.35
C PHE A 743 12.74 -13.99 -9.96
N SER A 744 12.42 -14.86 -8.99
CA SER A 744 12.74 -14.66 -7.57
C SER A 744 14.23 -14.73 -7.30
N ILE A 745 14.94 -15.66 -7.94
CA ILE A 745 16.38 -15.84 -7.75
C ILE A 745 17.15 -14.66 -8.34
N THR A 746 16.85 -14.27 -9.59
CA THR A 746 17.48 -13.12 -10.26
C THR A 746 17.23 -11.82 -9.50
N PHE A 747 16.00 -11.58 -9.01
CA PHE A 747 15.68 -10.40 -8.20
C PHE A 747 16.48 -10.36 -6.89
N ALA A 748 16.49 -11.45 -6.11
CA ALA A 748 17.22 -11.51 -4.84
C ALA A 748 18.74 -11.39 -5.01
N ILE A 749 19.33 -11.97 -6.06
CA ILE A 749 20.75 -11.82 -6.40
C ILE A 749 21.08 -10.36 -6.74
N SER A 750 20.25 -9.70 -7.58
CA SER A 750 20.53 -8.35 -8.11
C SER A 750 20.75 -7.28 -7.03
N LEU A 751 20.18 -7.46 -5.84
CA LEU A 751 20.27 -6.50 -4.74
C LEU A 751 21.54 -6.67 -3.87
N ARG A 752 22.28 -7.78 -4.00
CA ARG A 752 23.46 -8.04 -3.15
C ARG A 752 24.59 -7.05 -3.43
N GLY A 753 24.91 -6.23 -2.42
CA GLY A 753 25.99 -5.25 -2.47
C GLY A 753 25.59 -3.85 -2.95
N MET A 754 24.31 -3.60 -3.28
CA MET A 754 23.85 -2.30 -3.81
C MET A 754 23.89 -1.13 -2.79
N GLY A 755 24.10 -1.38 -1.50
CA GLY A 755 24.28 -0.34 -0.48
C GLY A 755 23.11 0.65 -0.42
N ARG A 756 23.41 1.95 -0.32
CA ARG A 756 22.40 3.04 -0.40
C ARG A 756 21.55 3.02 -1.68
N HIS A 757 21.99 2.33 -2.73
CA HIS A 757 21.27 2.26 -4.01
C HIS A 757 20.23 1.13 -4.04
N THR A 758 20.17 0.24 -3.05
CA THR A 758 19.27 -0.93 -3.01
C THR A 758 17.79 -0.58 -3.29
N LYS A 759 17.27 0.51 -2.73
CA LYS A 759 15.88 0.98 -2.99
C LYS A 759 15.66 1.47 -4.43
N THR A 760 16.72 1.97 -5.08
CA THR A 760 16.70 2.39 -6.50
C THR A 760 16.88 1.19 -7.42
N ALA A 761 17.73 0.24 -7.04
CA ALA A 761 17.93 -1.03 -7.72
C ALA A 761 16.62 -1.83 -7.79
N ALA A 762 15.90 -1.97 -6.67
CA ALA A 762 14.63 -2.68 -6.63
C ALA A 762 13.52 -2.03 -7.48
N ALA A 763 13.47 -0.70 -7.54
CA ALA A 763 12.55 0.02 -8.43
C ALA A 763 12.87 -0.24 -9.92
N ILE A 764 14.15 -0.25 -10.30
CA ILE A 764 14.57 -0.60 -11.66
C ILE A 764 14.23 -2.06 -11.97
N MET A 765 14.48 -3.00 -11.04
CA MET A 765 14.11 -4.41 -11.21
C MET A 765 12.59 -4.61 -11.34
N ALA A 766 11.77 -3.88 -10.56
CA ALA A 766 10.31 -3.90 -10.74
C ALA A 766 9.87 -3.35 -12.11
N THR A 767 10.62 -2.41 -12.70
CA THR A 767 10.38 -1.95 -14.08
C THR A 767 10.71 -2.98 -15.15
N THR A 768 11.61 -3.93 -14.91
CA THR A 768 11.90 -5.00 -15.88
C THR A 768 10.71 -5.92 -16.17
N ILE A 769 9.72 -5.97 -15.24
CA ILE A 769 8.43 -6.66 -15.44
C ILE A 769 7.68 -6.11 -16.67
N GLY A 770 7.92 -4.85 -17.03
CA GLY A 770 7.38 -4.25 -18.24
C GLY A 770 7.85 -4.87 -19.57
N GLY A 771 8.70 -5.91 -19.57
CA GLY A 771 9.03 -6.70 -20.77
C GLY A 771 7.80 -7.29 -21.48
N GLY A 772 6.76 -7.65 -20.72
CA GLY A 772 5.45 -8.08 -21.26
C GLY A 772 4.72 -7.04 -22.11
N THR A 773 5.12 -5.76 -22.06
CA THR A 773 4.47 -4.67 -22.82
C THR A 773 4.57 -4.86 -24.33
N PHE A 774 5.70 -5.39 -24.82
CA PHE A 774 6.02 -5.37 -26.26
C PHE A 774 6.24 -6.76 -26.86
N TYR A 775 6.69 -7.74 -26.08
CA TYR A 775 7.14 -9.02 -26.63
C TYR A 775 6.01 -9.93 -27.17
N PRO A 776 4.81 -10.00 -26.55
CA PRO A 776 3.65 -10.70 -27.10
C PRO A 776 3.30 -10.34 -28.55
N PHE A 777 3.50 -9.09 -28.98
CA PHE A 777 3.29 -8.69 -30.37
C PHE A 777 4.24 -9.39 -31.35
N PHE A 778 5.49 -9.67 -30.96
CA PHE A 778 6.42 -10.42 -31.82
C PHE A 778 6.01 -11.90 -31.94
N GLY A 779 5.42 -12.48 -30.89
CA GLY A 779 4.81 -13.82 -30.95
C GLY A 779 3.66 -13.89 -31.95
N GLU A 780 2.76 -12.89 -31.93
CA GLU A 780 1.66 -12.78 -32.89
C GLU A 780 2.14 -12.52 -34.34
N ILE A 781 3.15 -11.67 -34.52
CA ILE A 781 3.78 -11.44 -35.84
C ILE A 781 4.40 -12.74 -36.40
N ALA A 782 5.10 -13.52 -35.57
CA ALA A 782 5.64 -14.82 -35.97
C ALA A 782 4.54 -15.80 -36.37
N ARG A 783 3.46 -15.90 -35.57
CA ARG A 783 2.29 -16.72 -35.86
C ARG A 783 1.65 -16.36 -37.21
N ILE A 784 1.48 -15.07 -37.50
CA ILE A 784 0.93 -14.56 -38.77
C ILE A 784 1.86 -14.91 -39.95
N HIS A 785 3.16 -14.69 -39.80
CA HIS A 785 4.15 -14.96 -40.85
C HIS A 785 4.24 -16.46 -41.22
N HIS A 786 3.96 -17.36 -40.28
CA HIS A 786 3.89 -18.81 -40.51
C HIS A 786 2.45 -19.33 -40.68
N HIS A 787 1.64 -18.60 -41.45
CA HIS A 787 0.28 -19.00 -41.86
C HIS A 787 -0.68 -19.36 -40.71
N GLY A 788 -0.49 -18.78 -39.52
CA GLY A 788 -1.30 -19.03 -38.33
C GLY A 788 -0.77 -20.10 -37.38
N SER A 789 0.35 -20.75 -37.68
CA SER A 789 0.97 -21.80 -36.85
C SER A 789 1.45 -21.24 -35.50
N VAL A 790 0.81 -21.66 -34.40
CA VAL A 790 1.20 -21.24 -33.03
C VAL A 790 2.53 -21.88 -32.59
N PRO A 791 2.85 -23.16 -32.84
CA PRO A 791 4.17 -23.72 -32.51
C PRO A 791 5.35 -22.94 -33.12
N SER A 792 5.14 -22.20 -34.21
CA SER A 792 6.17 -21.32 -34.78
C SER A 792 6.52 -20.11 -33.89
N SER A 793 5.58 -19.60 -33.09
CA SER A 793 5.83 -18.44 -32.22
C SER A 793 6.79 -18.77 -31.08
N TYR A 794 6.99 -20.05 -30.76
CA TYR A 794 7.92 -20.51 -29.73
C TYR A 794 9.40 -20.23 -30.10
N VAL A 795 9.71 -19.92 -31.36
CA VAL A 795 11.02 -19.33 -31.73
C VAL A 795 11.29 -18.03 -30.97
N VAL A 796 10.26 -17.23 -30.72
CA VAL A 796 10.35 -15.98 -29.93
C VAL A 796 10.71 -16.30 -28.48
N LEU A 797 10.16 -17.37 -27.89
CA LEU A 797 10.55 -17.87 -26.56
C LEU A 797 12.03 -18.27 -26.53
N VAL A 798 12.49 -19.03 -27.52
CA VAL A 798 13.91 -19.48 -27.63
C VAL A 798 14.85 -18.28 -27.68
N VAL A 799 14.53 -17.24 -28.46
CA VAL A 799 15.34 -16.01 -28.55
C VAL A 799 15.38 -15.27 -27.22
N GLY A 800 14.22 -15.02 -26.60
CA GLY A 800 14.15 -14.31 -25.31
C GLY A 800 14.83 -15.06 -24.17
N TYR A 801 14.67 -16.40 -24.08
CA TYR A 801 15.37 -17.21 -23.09
C TYR A 801 16.88 -17.30 -23.36
N SER A 802 17.32 -17.29 -24.61
CA SER A 802 18.75 -17.24 -24.96
C SER A 802 19.39 -15.90 -24.58
N ALA A 803 18.70 -14.78 -24.80
CA ALA A 803 19.14 -13.47 -24.32
C ALA A 803 19.19 -13.43 -22.78
N SER A 804 18.18 -14.01 -22.12
CA SER A 804 18.11 -14.08 -20.66
C SER A 804 19.23 -14.93 -20.04
N ALA A 805 19.66 -15.99 -20.72
CA ALA A 805 20.72 -16.90 -20.29
C ALA A 805 22.13 -16.29 -20.25
N ILE A 806 22.34 -15.09 -20.81
CA ILE A 806 23.62 -14.37 -20.71
C ILE A 806 24.02 -14.12 -19.24
N PHE A 807 23.05 -13.86 -18.36
CA PHE A 807 23.30 -13.58 -16.94
C PHE A 807 23.82 -14.79 -16.13
N PRO A 808 23.17 -15.98 -16.10
CA PRO A 808 23.75 -17.15 -15.41
C PRO A 808 25.09 -17.59 -16.02
N LEU A 809 25.29 -17.45 -17.34
CA LEU A 809 26.59 -17.71 -17.97
C LEU A 809 27.67 -16.77 -17.43
N TYR A 810 27.39 -15.46 -17.34
CA TYR A 810 28.26 -14.48 -16.69
C TYR A 810 28.58 -14.86 -15.22
N LEU A 811 27.58 -15.28 -14.43
CA LEU A 811 27.78 -15.75 -13.06
C LEU A 811 28.62 -17.04 -12.96
N MET A 812 28.72 -17.83 -14.03
CA MET A 812 29.56 -19.04 -14.08
C MET A 812 30.96 -18.78 -14.66
N LEU A 813 31.13 -17.78 -15.51
CA LEU A 813 32.42 -17.44 -16.09
C LEU A 813 33.25 -16.52 -15.19
N VAL A 814 32.65 -15.49 -14.56
CA VAL A 814 33.40 -14.45 -13.85
C VAL A 814 33.60 -14.77 -12.35
N PRO A 815 34.83 -14.97 -11.85
CA PRO A 815 35.07 -15.34 -10.45
C PRO A 815 34.66 -14.26 -9.44
N GLN A 816 34.84 -12.99 -9.79
CA GLN A 816 34.45 -11.86 -8.94
C GLN A 816 32.92 -11.80 -8.77
N ALA A 817 32.15 -12.08 -9.83
CA ALA A 817 30.69 -12.16 -9.77
C ALA A 817 30.24 -13.31 -8.85
N LYS A 818 30.85 -14.51 -8.96
CA LYS A 818 30.60 -15.64 -8.04
C LYS A 818 30.73 -15.22 -6.58
N LYS A 819 31.80 -14.48 -6.24
CA LYS A 819 32.08 -14.03 -4.86
C LYS A 819 31.07 -12.99 -4.36
N GLN A 820 30.61 -12.07 -5.22
CA GLN A 820 29.55 -11.12 -4.91
C GLN A 820 28.20 -11.82 -4.66
N VAL A 821 27.82 -12.77 -5.53
CA VAL A 821 26.45 -13.32 -5.55
C VAL A 821 26.25 -14.54 -4.66
N ASP A 822 27.26 -15.38 -4.41
CA ASP A 822 27.09 -16.59 -3.62
C ASP A 822 26.69 -16.25 -2.16
N PRO A 823 25.69 -16.94 -1.57
CA PRO A 823 25.31 -16.71 -0.18
C PRO A 823 26.41 -17.16 0.79
N VAL A 824 26.82 -16.25 1.68
CA VAL A 824 27.81 -16.51 2.73
C VAL A 824 27.09 -17.00 3.99
N LEU A 825 27.35 -18.25 4.36
CA LEU A 825 26.72 -18.92 5.50
C LEU A 825 27.17 -18.30 6.85
N ASN A 826 26.24 -18.12 7.79
CA ASN A 826 26.50 -17.63 9.15
C ASN A 826 27.06 -16.18 9.26
N ASP A 827 26.94 -15.37 8.21
CA ASP A 827 27.26 -13.92 8.19
C ASP A 827 26.61 -13.19 9.39
N TYR A 828 25.36 -13.56 9.72
CA TYR A 828 24.62 -13.04 10.87
C TYR A 828 25.18 -13.43 12.26
N LEU A 829 26.01 -14.48 12.37
CA LEU A 829 26.69 -14.84 13.62
C LEU A 829 27.98 -14.01 13.83
N HIS A 830 28.67 -13.64 12.75
CA HIS A 830 29.79 -12.70 12.80
C HIS A 830 29.37 -11.35 13.41
N ARG A 831 28.18 -10.86 13.02
CA ARG A 831 27.52 -9.67 13.62
C ARG A 831 27.42 -9.77 15.15
N ARG A 832 27.07 -10.93 15.72
CA ARG A 832 26.94 -11.09 17.18
C ARG A 832 28.30 -11.14 17.89
N ARG A 833 29.31 -11.78 17.29
CA ARG A 833 30.68 -11.79 17.85
C ARG A 833 31.30 -10.39 17.87
N LEU A 834 31.14 -9.62 16.79
CA LEU A 834 31.69 -8.25 16.70
C LEU A 834 31.02 -7.28 17.66
N THR A 835 29.69 -7.31 17.79
CA THR A 835 28.95 -6.45 18.75
C THR A 835 29.23 -6.78 20.22
N LEU A 836 29.60 -8.03 20.53
CA LEU A 836 30.10 -8.41 21.86
C LEU A 836 31.55 -7.94 22.09
N ARG A 837 32.42 -8.03 21.07
CA ARG A 837 33.83 -7.60 21.13
C ARG A 837 34.01 -6.08 21.16
N GLY A 838 33.04 -5.33 20.63
CA GLY A 838 33.01 -3.87 20.59
C GLY A 838 32.53 -3.19 21.88
N ARG A 839 32.12 -3.94 22.92
CA ARG A 839 31.92 -3.38 24.26
C ARG A 839 33.26 -3.36 25.01
N PRO A 840 33.76 -2.21 25.49
CA PRO A 840 34.90 -2.19 26.38
C PRO A 840 34.59 -3.02 27.63
N SER A 841 35.38 -4.05 27.89
CA SER A 841 35.35 -4.71 29.19
C SER A 841 35.85 -3.70 30.21
N ARG A 842 34.98 -3.26 31.14
CA ARG A 842 35.31 -2.29 32.19
C ARG A 842 36.17 -2.97 33.27
N ARG A 843 37.37 -3.40 32.87
CA ARG A 843 38.37 -4.06 33.71
C ARG A 843 38.86 -3.03 34.73
N LYS A 844 38.43 -3.18 35.99
CA LYS A 844 38.96 -2.39 37.11
C LYS A 844 40.46 -2.66 37.24
N ASN A 845 41.28 -1.69 36.84
CA ASN A 845 42.55 -1.41 37.50
C ASN A 845 42.27 -0.34 38.55
N GLY A 846 42.94 -0.41 39.71
CA GLY A 846 42.66 0.46 40.85
C GLY A 846 43.18 -0.11 42.15
N ASP A 847 44.51 -0.20 42.23
CA ASP A 847 45.37 -0.17 43.42
C ASP A 847 45.23 -1.25 44.52
N ALA A 848 46.33 -1.40 45.25
CA ALA A 848 46.48 -2.33 46.36
C ALA A 848 47.28 -1.67 47.49
N ARG A 849 46.84 -1.85 48.74
CA ARG A 849 47.70 -1.86 49.92
C ARG A 849 47.01 -2.52 51.12
N ASN A 850 47.86 -2.96 52.05
CA ASN A 850 47.58 -3.87 53.15
C ASN A 850 46.43 -3.44 54.07
N GLU A 851 45.76 -4.43 54.67
CA GLU A 851 45.78 -4.55 56.14
C GLU A 851 45.59 -6.01 56.58
N THR A 852 45.97 -6.33 57.81
CA THR A 852 46.08 -7.72 58.33
C THR A 852 45.03 -8.01 59.40
N GLY A 853 44.27 -9.10 59.24
CA GLY A 853 43.31 -9.57 60.26
C GLY A 853 42.94 -11.04 60.07
N ASN A 854 42.85 -11.79 61.17
CA ASN A 854 42.53 -13.22 61.18
C ASN A 854 41.06 -13.43 61.64
N GLY A 855 40.33 -14.38 61.03
CA GLY A 855 38.95 -14.69 61.42
C GLY A 855 38.26 -15.71 60.50
N ASN A 856 37.73 -16.79 61.09
CA ASN A 856 37.02 -17.85 60.36
C ASN A 856 35.58 -17.45 59.98
N GLY A 857 35.13 -17.85 58.78
CA GLY A 857 33.72 -17.76 58.39
C GLY A 857 33.39 -18.60 57.14
N HIS A 858 32.58 -19.65 57.29
CA HIS A 858 32.09 -20.44 56.15
C HIS A 858 31.03 -19.66 55.35
N SER A 859 31.18 -19.59 54.03
CA SER A 859 30.05 -19.58 53.10
C SER A 859 30.44 -20.18 51.74
N THR A 860 29.46 -20.73 51.04
CA THR A 860 29.62 -21.67 49.92
C THR A 860 30.03 -21.01 48.58
N PRO A 861 30.69 -21.74 47.67
CA PRO A 861 31.07 -21.21 46.36
C PRO A 861 29.84 -21.04 45.44
N PRO A 862 29.80 -19.99 44.59
CA PRO A 862 28.74 -19.82 43.61
C PRO A 862 28.79 -20.92 42.54
N ASN A 863 27.64 -21.57 42.31
CA ASN A 863 27.55 -22.75 41.46
C ASN A 863 27.82 -22.40 39.98
N ASN A 864 28.89 -22.98 39.42
CA ASN A 864 29.42 -22.64 38.11
C ASN A 864 28.59 -23.29 36.97
N LYS A 865 27.42 -22.69 36.67
CA LYS A 865 26.54 -23.15 35.59
C LYS A 865 27.23 -23.02 34.22
N ARG A 866 27.73 -24.16 33.74
CA ARG A 866 28.01 -24.39 32.32
C ARG A 866 26.72 -24.30 31.53
N ASP A 867 26.48 -23.17 30.87
CA ASP A 867 25.38 -23.07 29.89
C ASP A 867 25.68 -24.03 28.72
N HIS A 868 24.93 -25.12 28.64
CA HIS A 868 25.05 -26.10 27.57
C HIS A 868 24.65 -25.46 26.23
N TYR A 869 25.55 -25.56 25.23
CA TYR A 869 25.25 -25.15 23.86
C TYR A 869 24.16 -26.02 23.25
N SER A 870 22.93 -25.51 23.19
CA SER A 870 21.84 -26.14 22.46
C SER A 870 21.99 -25.93 20.95
N LEU A 871 22.56 -26.92 20.26
CA LEU A 871 22.34 -27.07 18.82
C LEU A 871 20.83 -27.25 18.59
N GLY A 872 20.18 -26.21 18.07
CA GLY A 872 18.72 -26.05 18.07
C GLY A 872 18.17 -25.47 16.77
N GLY A 873 18.71 -25.91 15.63
CA GLY A 873 18.22 -25.59 14.28
C GLY A 873 17.93 -26.87 13.50
N VAL A 874 16.67 -27.06 13.09
CA VAL A 874 16.15 -28.33 12.52
C VAL A 874 16.71 -28.69 11.12
N LEU A 875 17.63 -27.87 10.57
CA LEU A 875 18.29 -28.11 9.28
C LEU A 875 19.83 -28.08 9.34
N SER A 876 20.46 -28.00 10.52
CA SER A 876 21.92 -27.94 10.63
C SER A 876 22.59 -29.33 10.61
N ARG A 877 22.78 -29.89 9.41
CA ARG A 877 23.83 -30.91 9.15
C ARG A 877 24.99 -30.24 8.39
N PRO A 878 26.26 -30.52 8.72
CA PRO A 878 27.37 -30.16 7.84
C PRO A 878 27.34 -31.07 6.59
N ARG A 879 27.55 -30.48 5.41
CA ARG A 879 27.99 -31.23 4.22
C ARG A 879 29.53 -31.27 4.21
N SER A 880 30.07 -32.38 3.72
CA SER A 880 31.52 -32.64 3.69
C SER A 880 32.26 -31.75 2.69
N LEU A 881 33.57 -31.62 2.92
CA LEU A 881 34.50 -30.93 2.03
C LEU A 881 34.62 -31.66 0.68
N MET A 882 34.78 -30.86 -0.37
CA MET A 882 35.32 -31.21 -1.69
C MET A 882 36.09 -29.96 -2.13
N ASP A 883 37.34 -29.85 -1.70
CA ASP A 883 38.23 -28.75 -2.07
C ASP A 883 38.87 -29.04 -3.43
N GLU A 884 38.84 -28.07 -4.35
CA GLU A 884 39.61 -28.14 -5.59
C GLU A 884 41.10 -27.87 -5.30
N PRO A 885 42.05 -28.73 -5.75
CA PRO A 885 43.46 -28.56 -5.46
C PRO A 885 44.09 -27.47 -6.32
N SER A 886 45.00 -26.70 -5.73
CA SER A 886 45.87 -25.76 -6.45
C SER A 886 47.25 -26.38 -6.71
N PHE A 887 47.72 -26.31 -7.95
CA PHE A 887 49.09 -26.67 -8.33
C PHE A 887 50.09 -25.63 -7.80
N THR A 888 51.17 -26.06 -7.13
CA THR A 888 52.52 -26.14 -7.75
C THR A 888 53.59 -26.65 -6.78
N VAL A 889 54.35 -27.67 -7.24
CA VAL A 889 55.79 -27.94 -7.02
C VAL A 889 56.37 -27.97 -5.58
N GLY A 890 56.86 -29.15 -5.20
CA GLY A 890 57.89 -29.37 -4.17
C GLY A 890 58.44 -30.80 -4.28
N PHE A 891 59.77 -30.98 -4.37
CA PHE A 891 60.42 -32.30 -4.50
C PHE A 891 60.70 -32.91 -3.11
N GLU A 892 60.41 -34.21 -2.93
CA GLU A 892 61.32 -35.15 -2.24
C GLU A 892 60.94 -36.63 -2.52
N THR A 893 61.73 -37.58 -2.03
CA THR A 893 61.88 -38.92 -2.62
C THR A 893 61.09 -40.07 -1.99
N ALA A 894 61.01 -41.17 -2.75
CA ALA A 894 60.49 -42.52 -2.46
C ALA A 894 61.22 -43.23 -1.27
N PRO A 895 60.84 -44.45 -0.79
CA PRO A 895 60.06 -45.47 -1.52
C PRO A 895 59.10 -46.45 -0.78
N SER A 896 58.32 -47.15 -1.62
CA SER A 896 57.89 -48.57 -1.54
C SER A 896 57.29 -49.19 -0.25
N ALA A 897 56.06 -49.70 -0.39
CA ALA A 897 55.68 -51.02 0.15
C ALA A 897 54.64 -51.72 -0.74
N SER A 898 54.88 -52.99 -1.03
CA SER A 898 54.03 -53.95 -1.75
C SER A 898 52.65 -54.17 -1.11
N GLY A 899 51.61 -54.37 -1.94
CA GLY A 899 50.90 -55.66 -2.01
C GLY A 899 49.65 -55.69 -1.12
N VAL A 900 48.57 -56.45 -1.40
CA VAL A 900 48.44 -57.75 -2.09
C VAL A 900 47.03 -57.85 -2.75
N SER A 901 46.88 -58.70 -3.76
CA SER A 901 45.62 -59.03 -4.46
C SER A 901 44.92 -60.26 -3.81
N VAL A 902 43.74 -60.80 -4.16
CA VAL A 902 42.83 -60.76 -5.32
C VAL A 902 41.48 -61.41 -4.91
N HIS A 903 40.46 -61.45 -5.79
CA HIS A 903 39.26 -62.33 -5.75
C HIS A 903 38.22 -62.09 -4.60
N ASP A 904 36.92 -62.38 -4.75
CA ASP A 904 36.18 -62.79 -5.96
C ASP A 904 34.66 -62.48 -5.99
N LEU A 905 34.13 -62.51 -7.21
CA LEU A 905 32.78 -62.91 -7.66
C LEU A 905 31.51 -62.16 -7.17
N ALA A 906 30.46 -62.31 -7.99
CA ALA A 906 29.10 -61.74 -7.86
C ALA A 906 28.03 -62.87 -7.92
N TYR A 907 26.75 -62.49 -8.13
CA TYR A 907 25.48 -63.26 -8.07
C TYR A 907 24.72 -63.14 -6.72
N GLU A 908 23.37 -63.05 -6.65
CA GLU A 908 22.30 -62.70 -7.62
C GLU A 908 20.96 -62.43 -6.85
N HIS A 909 19.91 -61.97 -7.54
CA HIS A 909 18.48 -61.84 -7.13
C HIS A 909 18.14 -60.89 -5.96
N ASP A 910 17.44 -59.76 -6.15
CA ASP A 910 16.06 -59.55 -6.67
C ASP A 910 14.92 -59.95 -5.69
N ARG A 911 13.84 -59.15 -5.70
CA ARG A 911 12.65 -59.14 -4.81
C ARG A 911 12.94 -58.67 -3.37
N THR A 912 12.18 -57.75 -2.78
CA THR A 912 10.79 -57.28 -3.05
C THR A 912 10.65 -55.77 -3.00
#